data_AF-A0AA37RMW1-F1
#
_entry.id   AF-A0AA37RMW1-F1
#
_cell.length_a   1.000
_cell.length_b   1.000
_cell.length_c   1.000
_cell.angle_alpha   90.00
_cell.angle_beta   90.00
_cell.angle_gamma   90.00
#
_symmetry.space_group_name_H-M   'P 1'
#
loop_
_entity.id
_entity.type
_entity.pdbx_description
1 polymer ?
#
loop_
_entity_poly.entity_id
_entity_poly.type
_entity_poly.pdbx_seq_one_letter_code
_entity_poly.pdbx_strand_id
1 'polypeptide(L)'
;MACAGGNGGLLFGIGGSGFRGGNGGSVLVAGNGGAGGAGVAGINQGAGGRGGNAGLLLGTGAAGGAGAAGTPGTDGINGVAPGESGTSGTAAVTGGAGGDGGNGGLLFGNGGAGGAGGVGALGGLGGNGVDGAAATTPGGAGQVGGNGGDGGAASQGGAGGAGGSGSLLIGNAGADGRGGDAGTGGNAGSAGSGGAGAAGDGTTPDGGAGGAGGNTGTAGAAAVGGVGGGRSTTTLAGNVGLAGTPVTGGGNGGNGGNGYSPVTPAIVVGNGGRGGNGGNRGNGGDGGAGGTGLTGSNGDNSTSATLPGGAGIAGGVGGTGGAGGLGGSISGEGGDGGVGGQGGRGGNAGRGFDGADGIFGTSPDGVDGTDGGDGGTGGTGGIGGAGGGIAAGGSGQSGRNGNGGTGGAGGNAGAPGDGGDGAFGFFTFASGAGGDGGNPGEVGAGGLGGLAGDGGLLGSGNAGGMGAAGAAVTSGGNGGNGGRGPDAILPTDDGGVGGAGGNGGSVGNGGIGGAGGNGVAGTAGGRGGDANGPGGAGGFGTFGTDGGNGGAGGSGGSTSGNGGSGGAGGNGASGGNGGGGGNGESGGFLESGERGGRGGEGGFAGSGGSGGAGGAALGSGNGGAGGVGGFGGVGASGGNGGFGGQNGSQPFVDGNPTGDNRAGGGGAGGYGGGGGFGGNGGAGGAALGNGNGGVGGNAGAAGAGGKGGNGELGGSDSGVYGTSAGSGGAAARGGSAGLAGRGGSGGAALGNGTGGAGGAGGAGANGGAGGFGGSGGVSNEFAGFGNDGGDGGYASGGGDGGAGGVASGSGSGGAGGAGGVGGIGGNGGGGGFGGQLKDPGPLRAGGGGDGGSGGRGGSGGFGGAGGNSVSGPAGAGGTGGNANVGGAAGTGGNGGTGGYGGAFGTSAGFGGSGGAGGNGGSGGSGGWGGYGGNSLSGPGGDGGNGGNGAKGGNLGAGGPGGYGNKFLGQPSGNGPAGAVGTVGAVGGAGLGRLGGGGTPPGDPGTNGVAGSNGP
;
A
#
# COMPACT_ATOMS: atom_id res chain seq x y z
N MET A 1 96.19 -18.92 -44.87
CA MET A 1 97.00 -19.24 -46.07
C MET A 1 96.75 -20.67 -46.51
N ALA A 2 96.44 -20.86 -47.79
CA ALA A 2 96.29 -22.15 -48.47
C ALA A 2 97.65 -22.59 -49.03
N CYS A 3 97.99 -23.88 -48.90
CA CYS A 3 99.30 -24.39 -49.32
C CYS A 3 99.12 -25.55 -50.31
N ALA A 4 99.79 -25.48 -51.46
CA ALA A 4 99.78 -26.54 -52.46
C ALA A 4 100.67 -27.71 -52.01
N GLY A 5 100.28 -28.93 -52.37
CA GLY A 5 101.09 -30.12 -52.17
C GLY A 5 102.28 -30.15 -53.15
N GLY A 6 103.42 -30.69 -52.71
CA GLY A 6 104.61 -30.82 -53.56
C GLY A 6 104.40 -31.80 -54.72
N ASN A 7 104.96 -31.50 -55.89
CA ASN A 7 104.89 -32.37 -57.07
C ASN A 7 105.74 -33.64 -56.89
N GLY A 8 105.31 -34.76 -57.49
CA GLY A 8 106.07 -36.03 -57.47
C GLY A 8 107.31 -36.02 -58.39
N GLY A 9 108.16 -37.05 -58.26
CA GLY A 9 109.40 -37.19 -59.03
C GLY A 9 109.24 -37.33 -60.54
N LEU A 10 110.32 -37.04 -61.30
CA LEU A 10 110.35 -36.93 -62.77
C LEU A 10 109.90 -38.21 -63.50
N LEU A 11 110.23 -39.40 -62.96
CA LEU A 11 109.94 -40.71 -63.58
C LEU A 11 108.80 -41.48 -62.89
N PHE A 12 108.90 -41.66 -61.56
CA PHE A 12 107.90 -42.29 -60.71
C PHE A 12 107.64 -41.43 -59.47
N GLY A 13 106.39 -41.25 -59.03
CA GLY A 13 106.11 -40.50 -57.82
C GLY A 13 104.64 -40.48 -57.37
N ILE A 14 104.41 -39.99 -56.15
CA ILE A 14 103.07 -39.70 -55.61
C ILE A 14 103.07 -38.20 -55.27
N GLY A 15 102.07 -37.46 -55.76
CA GLY A 15 101.92 -36.05 -55.44
C GLY A 15 101.54 -35.82 -53.97
N GLY A 16 102.08 -34.76 -53.35
CA GLY A 16 101.72 -34.35 -52.00
C GLY A 16 100.30 -33.79 -51.93
N SER A 17 99.61 -33.95 -50.81
CA SER A 17 98.29 -33.37 -50.59
C SER A 17 98.36 -31.86 -50.31
N GLY A 18 97.37 -31.10 -50.78
CA GLY A 18 97.22 -29.69 -50.41
C GLY A 18 96.61 -29.48 -49.02
N PHE A 19 96.70 -28.27 -48.48
CA PHE A 19 96.18 -27.90 -47.16
C PHE A 19 95.31 -26.63 -47.21
N ARG A 20 94.17 -26.63 -46.50
CA ARG A 20 93.19 -25.52 -46.38
C ARG A 20 92.82 -24.89 -47.74
N GLY A 21 92.32 -25.70 -48.66
CA GLY A 21 91.92 -25.28 -50.01
C GLY A 21 93.06 -25.21 -51.03
N GLY A 22 94.28 -25.61 -50.67
CA GLY A 22 95.41 -25.66 -51.60
C GLY A 22 95.35 -26.88 -52.53
N ASN A 23 95.83 -26.74 -53.77
CA ASN A 23 95.84 -27.82 -54.76
C ASN A 23 96.79 -28.96 -54.36
N GLY A 24 96.47 -30.19 -54.72
CA GLY A 24 97.41 -31.30 -54.61
C GLY A 24 98.49 -31.26 -55.70
N GLY A 25 99.65 -31.86 -55.40
CA GLY A 25 100.79 -31.90 -56.32
C GLY A 25 100.58 -32.89 -57.47
N SER A 26 101.08 -32.57 -58.66
CA SER A 26 100.99 -33.42 -59.85
C SER A 26 102.23 -34.30 -60.02
N VAL A 27 102.13 -35.33 -60.86
CA VAL A 27 103.24 -36.22 -61.24
C VAL A 27 103.50 -36.11 -62.75
N LEU A 28 104.76 -36.21 -63.21
CA LEU A 28 105.11 -35.91 -64.60
C LEU A 28 105.00 -37.09 -65.56
N VAL A 29 105.56 -38.27 -65.25
CA VAL A 29 105.65 -39.40 -66.21
C VAL A 29 104.77 -40.58 -65.78
N ALA A 30 105.00 -41.17 -64.62
CA ALA A 30 104.16 -42.25 -64.07
C ALA A 30 103.90 -42.08 -62.57
N GLY A 31 102.64 -42.14 -62.15
CA GLY A 31 102.27 -42.07 -60.73
C GLY A 31 101.01 -41.26 -60.47
N ASN A 32 100.55 -41.29 -59.22
CA ASN A 32 99.25 -40.75 -58.82
C ASN A 32 99.38 -39.32 -58.29
N GLY A 33 98.44 -38.46 -58.65
CA GLY A 33 98.40 -37.10 -58.11
C GLY A 33 98.09 -37.06 -56.60
N GLY A 34 98.43 -35.96 -55.94
CA GLY A 34 98.09 -35.71 -54.54
C GLY A 34 96.70 -35.12 -54.37
N ALA A 35 96.01 -35.43 -53.28
CA ALA A 35 94.66 -34.92 -53.02
C ALA A 35 94.64 -33.39 -52.82
N GLY A 36 93.56 -32.74 -53.25
CA GLY A 36 93.32 -31.34 -52.94
C GLY A 36 93.02 -31.13 -51.44
N GLY A 37 93.49 -30.02 -50.87
CA GLY A 37 93.19 -29.67 -49.49
C GLY A 37 91.73 -29.26 -49.32
N ALA A 38 91.07 -29.71 -48.25
CA ALA A 38 89.72 -29.25 -47.92
C ALA A 38 89.71 -27.73 -47.62
N GLY A 39 88.68 -27.03 -48.07
CA GLY A 39 88.52 -25.60 -47.87
C GLY A 39 88.32 -25.21 -46.40
N VAL A 40 88.65 -23.97 -46.05
CA VAL A 40 88.37 -23.37 -44.74
C VAL A 40 87.66 -22.04 -44.94
N ALA A 41 86.58 -21.81 -44.19
CA ALA A 41 85.81 -20.57 -44.26
C ALA A 41 86.71 -19.33 -44.09
N GLY A 42 86.50 -18.30 -44.91
CA GLY A 42 87.31 -17.06 -44.92
C GLY A 42 88.64 -17.14 -45.68
N ILE A 43 89.03 -18.30 -46.22
CA ILE A 43 90.22 -18.48 -47.06
C ILE A 43 89.77 -18.99 -48.43
N ASN A 44 90.11 -18.28 -49.52
CA ASN A 44 89.69 -18.61 -50.89
C ASN A 44 88.18 -18.87 -51.02
N GLN A 45 87.34 -18.07 -50.34
CA GLN A 45 85.89 -18.26 -50.27
C GLN A 45 85.46 -19.66 -49.79
N GLY A 46 86.31 -20.35 -49.02
CA GLY A 46 86.06 -21.70 -48.55
C GLY A 46 86.22 -22.78 -49.62
N ALA A 47 86.74 -22.48 -50.82
CA ALA A 47 86.88 -23.46 -51.88
C ALA A 47 87.89 -24.57 -51.52
N GLY A 48 87.55 -25.81 -51.85
CA GLY A 48 88.46 -26.95 -51.83
C GLY A 48 89.52 -26.85 -52.93
N GLY A 49 90.71 -27.36 -52.66
CA GLY A 49 91.80 -27.36 -53.63
C GLY A 49 91.59 -28.42 -54.70
N ARG A 50 92.10 -28.21 -55.91
CA ARG A 50 92.04 -29.22 -56.97
C ARG A 50 92.94 -30.43 -56.63
N GLY A 51 92.52 -31.62 -57.02
CA GLY A 51 93.37 -32.80 -57.02
C GLY A 51 94.51 -32.67 -58.02
N GLY A 52 95.67 -33.23 -57.68
CA GLY A 52 96.83 -33.27 -58.57
C GLY A 52 96.61 -34.21 -59.75
N ASN A 53 97.16 -33.84 -60.90
CA ASN A 53 97.14 -34.70 -62.09
C ASN A 53 98.09 -35.89 -61.93
N ALA A 54 97.71 -37.03 -62.50
CA ALA A 54 98.58 -38.18 -62.65
C ALA A 54 99.72 -37.93 -63.66
N GLY A 55 100.69 -38.85 -63.69
CA GLY A 55 101.75 -38.89 -64.69
C GLY A 55 101.23 -39.02 -66.12
N LEU A 56 101.94 -38.41 -67.08
CA LEU A 56 101.55 -38.32 -68.49
C LEU A 56 101.22 -39.68 -69.13
N LEU A 57 101.88 -40.77 -68.74
CA LEU A 57 101.67 -42.10 -69.34
C LEU A 57 100.76 -43.00 -68.49
N LEU A 58 101.01 -43.08 -67.18
CA LEU A 58 100.38 -44.04 -66.27
C LEU A 58 100.03 -43.38 -64.92
N GLY A 59 98.81 -43.57 -64.42
CA GLY A 59 98.45 -43.19 -63.05
C GLY A 59 97.05 -42.60 -62.91
N THR A 60 96.54 -42.58 -61.69
CA THR A 60 95.21 -42.06 -61.37
C THR A 60 95.27 -40.63 -60.87
N GLY A 61 94.38 -39.77 -61.35
CA GLY A 61 94.22 -38.42 -60.84
C GLY A 61 93.71 -38.44 -59.40
N ALA A 62 94.11 -37.45 -58.60
CA ALA A 62 93.71 -37.39 -57.20
C ALA A 62 92.33 -36.74 -57.01
N ALA A 63 91.69 -37.04 -55.90
CA ALA A 63 90.45 -36.36 -55.53
C ALA A 63 90.66 -34.87 -55.24
N GLY A 64 89.68 -34.05 -55.62
CA GLY A 64 89.61 -32.66 -55.18
C GLY A 64 89.21 -32.54 -53.71
N GLY A 65 89.61 -31.44 -53.07
CA GLY A 65 89.27 -31.14 -51.68
C GLY A 65 87.80 -30.74 -51.55
N ALA A 66 87.15 -31.08 -50.44
CA ALA A 66 85.80 -30.61 -50.16
C ALA A 66 85.77 -29.09 -49.89
N GLY A 67 84.67 -28.43 -50.21
CA GLY A 67 84.43 -27.04 -49.84
C GLY A 67 84.10 -26.87 -48.35
N ALA A 68 84.41 -25.71 -47.79
CA ALA A 68 84.06 -25.35 -46.41
C ALA A 68 82.56 -25.08 -46.28
N ALA A 69 82.00 -25.38 -45.10
CA ALA A 69 80.64 -24.96 -44.78
C ALA A 69 80.51 -23.42 -44.77
N GLY A 70 79.30 -22.93 -45.06
CA GLY A 70 78.94 -21.52 -44.95
C GLY A 70 78.98 -21.00 -43.51
N THR A 71 78.95 -19.68 -43.34
CA THR A 71 78.85 -19.06 -42.00
C THR A 71 77.40 -18.70 -41.68
N PRO A 72 76.86 -19.08 -40.49
CA PRO A 72 75.52 -18.71 -40.06
C PRO A 72 75.29 -17.20 -40.05
N GLY A 73 74.03 -16.81 -40.28
CA GLY A 73 73.58 -15.44 -40.03
C GLY A 73 73.53 -15.12 -38.53
N THR A 74 73.57 -13.84 -38.19
CA THR A 74 73.39 -13.37 -36.80
C THR A 74 71.91 -13.21 -36.50
N ASP A 75 71.49 -13.64 -35.32
CA ASP A 75 70.13 -13.42 -34.84
C ASP A 75 69.83 -11.93 -34.66
N GLY A 76 68.57 -11.57 -34.89
CA GLY A 76 68.00 -10.29 -34.55
C GLY A 76 67.87 -10.12 -33.04
N ILE A 77 67.79 -8.86 -32.61
CA ILE A 77 67.69 -8.48 -31.20
C ILE A 77 66.21 -8.22 -30.90
N ASN A 78 65.71 -8.74 -29.77
CA ASN A 78 64.37 -8.44 -29.30
C ASN A 78 64.26 -6.95 -28.91
N GLY A 79 63.06 -6.37 -29.03
CA GLY A 79 62.78 -5.07 -28.41
C GLY A 79 62.91 -5.14 -26.89
N VAL A 80 63.13 -3.99 -26.24
CA VAL A 80 63.34 -3.91 -24.78
C VAL A 80 62.35 -3.00 -24.06
N ALA A 81 61.84 -1.95 -24.72
CA ALA A 81 60.76 -1.12 -24.20
C ALA A 81 59.40 -1.49 -24.84
N PRO A 82 58.27 -1.14 -24.17
CA PRO A 82 56.95 -1.40 -24.71
C PRO A 82 56.76 -0.85 -26.12
N GLY A 83 56.15 -1.66 -26.99
CA GLY A 83 55.92 -1.32 -28.40
C GLY A 83 57.15 -1.34 -29.31
N GLU A 84 58.35 -1.62 -28.78
CA GLU A 84 59.55 -1.73 -29.63
C GLU A 84 59.51 -2.99 -30.49
N SER A 85 59.92 -2.83 -31.75
CA SER A 85 60.01 -3.93 -32.70
C SER A 85 61.32 -4.70 -32.53
N GLY A 86 61.29 -6.01 -32.78
CA GLY A 86 62.51 -6.79 -32.91
C GLY A 86 63.22 -6.50 -34.22
N THR A 87 64.55 -6.62 -34.25
CA THR A 87 65.33 -6.45 -35.48
C THR A 87 65.38 -7.74 -36.29
N SER A 88 65.54 -7.65 -37.61
CA SER A 88 65.67 -8.83 -38.47
C SER A 88 67.00 -9.55 -38.28
N GLY A 89 66.98 -10.87 -38.39
CA GLY A 89 68.19 -11.69 -38.48
C GLY A 89 68.92 -11.46 -39.81
N THR A 90 70.25 -11.58 -39.80
CA THR A 90 71.05 -11.42 -41.03
C THR A 90 71.12 -12.72 -41.83
N ALA A 91 71.30 -12.60 -43.14
CA ALA A 91 71.44 -13.75 -44.03
C ALA A 91 72.76 -14.51 -43.79
N ALA A 92 72.75 -15.82 -44.04
CA ALA A 92 73.95 -16.65 -44.01
C ALA A 92 74.85 -16.44 -45.24
N VAL A 93 76.14 -16.79 -45.13
CA VAL A 93 77.10 -16.77 -46.25
C VAL A 93 77.23 -18.16 -46.86
N THR A 94 77.37 -18.24 -48.18
CA THR A 94 77.41 -19.48 -48.97
C THR A 94 78.58 -20.40 -48.61
N GLY A 95 78.36 -21.72 -48.72
CA GLY A 95 79.42 -22.71 -48.62
C GLY A 95 80.44 -22.61 -49.77
N GLY A 96 81.68 -23.00 -49.51
CA GLY A 96 82.74 -23.01 -50.52
C GLY A 96 82.55 -24.12 -51.55
N ALA A 97 83.01 -23.91 -52.79
CA ALA A 97 82.96 -24.93 -53.83
C ALA A 97 83.92 -26.09 -53.52
N GLY A 98 83.57 -27.30 -53.96
CA GLY A 98 84.50 -28.43 -54.00
C GLY A 98 85.57 -28.22 -55.07
N GLY A 99 86.78 -28.72 -54.81
CA GLY A 99 87.87 -28.68 -55.77
C GLY A 99 87.68 -29.72 -56.87
N ASP A 100 88.12 -29.42 -58.09
CA ASP A 100 88.07 -30.39 -59.19
C ASP A 100 89.00 -31.59 -58.91
N GLY A 101 88.63 -32.77 -59.41
CA GLY A 101 89.51 -33.93 -59.43
C GLY A 101 90.64 -33.76 -60.45
N GLY A 102 91.81 -34.34 -60.16
CA GLY A 102 92.95 -34.36 -61.08
C GLY A 102 92.72 -35.29 -62.27
N ASN A 103 93.33 -35.00 -63.42
CA ASN A 103 93.23 -35.88 -64.59
C ASN A 103 94.07 -37.15 -64.41
N GLY A 104 93.61 -38.28 -64.97
CA GLY A 104 94.38 -39.50 -65.13
C GLY A 104 95.43 -39.40 -66.25
N GLY A 105 96.32 -40.39 -66.35
CA GLY A 105 97.36 -40.43 -67.39
C GLY A 105 96.80 -40.55 -68.81
N LEU A 106 97.56 -40.14 -69.84
CA LEU A 106 97.12 -40.08 -71.24
C LEU A 106 96.77 -41.47 -71.81
N LEU A 107 97.53 -42.51 -71.43
CA LEU A 107 97.38 -43.88 -71.96
C LEU A 107 96.53 -44.77 -71.05
N PHE A 108 96.85 -44.82 -69.74
CA PHE A 108 96.13 -45.61 -68.75
C PHE A 108 95.98 -44.86 -67.41
N GLY A 109 94.74 -44.68 -66.96
CA GLY A 109 94.50 -43.98 -65.70
C GLY A 109 93.08 -43.45 -65.55
N ASN A 110 92.53 -43.60 -64.35
CA ASN A 110 91.25 -43.00 -64.00
C ASN A 110 91.43 -41.54 -63.56
N GLY A 111 90.47 -40.69 -63.90
CA GLY A 111 90.38 -39.36 -63.34
C GLY A 111 90.05 -39.40 -61.85
N GLY A 112 90.54 -38.41 -61.10
CA GLY A 112 90.21 -38.25 -59.70
C GLY A 112 88.79 -37.73 -59.50
N ALA A 113 88.13 -38.11 -58.41
CA ALA A 113 86.81 -37.59 -58.10
C ALA A 113 86.83 -36.09 -57.76
N GLY A 114 85.78 -35.37 -58.14
CA GLY A 114 85.57 -34.00 -57.69
C GLY A 114 85.28 -33.94 -56.20
N GLY A 115 85.74 -32.89 -55.53
CA GLY A 115 85.43 -32.62 -54.13
C GLY A 115 83.96 -32.25 -53.96
N ALA A 116 83.36 -32.64 -52.83
CA ALA A 116 82.01 -32.21 -52.49
C ALA A 116 81.96 -30.70 -52.23
N GLY A 117 80.86 -30.05 -52.60
CA GLY A 117 80.58 -28.68 -52.22
C GLY A 117 80.32 -28.56 -50.71
N GLY A 118 80.68 -27.41 -50.13
CA GLY A 118 80.42 -27.13 -48.73
C GLY A 118 78.93 -26.95 -48.44
N VAL A 119 78.47 -27.40 -47.29
CA VAL A 119 77.06 -27.23 -46.87
C VAL A 119 76.77 -25.74 -46.63
N GLY A 120 75.58 -25.28 -47.03
CA GLY A 120 75.06 -23.95 -46.74
C GLY A 120 74.80 -23.75 -45.24
N ALA A 121 74.68 -22.50 -44.82
CA ALA A 121 74.53 -22.13 -43.42
C ALA A 121 73.12 -21.60 -43.11
N LEU A 122 72.78 -21.70 -41.82
CA LEU A 122 71.50 -21.26 -41.26
C LEU A 122 71.40 -19.73 -41.26
N GLY A 123 70.28 -19.19 -41.73
CA GLY A 123 69.98 -17.76 -41.55
C GLY A 123 69.70 -17.42 -40.08
N GLY A 124 69.99 -16.17 -39.68
CA GLY A 124 69.76 -15.72 -38.30
C GLY A 124 68.28 -15.62 -37.95
N LEU A 125 67.90 -15.88 -36.70
CA LEU A 125 66.51 -15.73 -36.23
C LEU A 125 66.08 -14.26 -36.24
N GLY A 126 64.78 -13.99 -36.46
CA GLY A 126 64.23 -12.65 -36.26
C GLY A 126 63.98 -12.35 -34.78
N GLY A 127 64.25 -11.11 -34.34
CA GLY A 127 63.98 -10.67 -32.97
C GLY A 127 62.48 -10.50 -32.69
N ASN A 128 62.04 -10.71 -31.46
CA ASN A 128 60.66 -10.52 -31.04
C ASN A 128 60.34 -9.03 -30.78
N GLY A 129 59.14 -8.60 -31.15
CA GLY A 129 58.56 -7.32 -30.71
C GLY A 129 57.98 -7.42 -29.29
N VAL A 130 57.83 -6.26 -28.64
CA VAL A 130 57.32 -6.15 -27.26
C VAL A 130 55.89 -5.64 -27.26
N ASP A 131 55.07 -6.11 -26.32
CA ASP A 131 53.71 -5.60 -26.12
C ASP A 131 53.71 -4.09 -25.85
N GLY A 132 52.68 -3.39 -26.32
CA GLY A 132 52.45 -1.99 -26.02
C GLY A 132 52.00 -1.79 -24.57
N ALA A 133 52.44 -0.72 -23.92
CA ALA A 133 51.96 -0.38 -22.59
C ALA A 133 50.50 0.09 -22.62
N ALA A 134 49.73 -0.27 -21.59
CA ALA A 134 48.41 0.29 -21.36
C ALA A 134 48.51 1.79 -21.05
N ALA A 135 47.49 2.56 -21.44
CA ALA A 135 47.41 3.97 -21.10
C ALA A 135 47.08 4.15 -19.61
N THR A 136 47.75 5.10 -18.97
CA THR A 136 47.51 5.47 -17.56
C THR A 136 46.78 6.79 -17.41
N THR A 137 46.79 7.64 -18.45
CA THR A 137 46.06 8.91 -18.47
C THR A 137 44.62 8.64 -18.86
N PRO A 138 43.61 9.08 -18.09
CA PRO A 138 42.20 8.88 -18.42
C PRO A 138 41.84 9.28 -19.84
N GLY A 139 41.05 8.45 -20.52
CA GLY A 139 40.73 8.59 -21.95
C GLY A 139 41.91 8.42 -22.91
N GLY A 140 43.12 8.15 -22.41
CA GLY A 140 44.33 7.96 -23.22
C GLY A 140 44.33 6.65 -23.98
N ALA A 141 44.89 6.66 -25.20
CA ALA A 141 45.00 5.47 -26.04
C ALA A 141 46.18 4.57 -25.63
N GLY A 142 45.97 3.26 -25.66
CA GLY A 142 47.02 2.27 -25.42
C GLY A 142 48.12 2.31 -26.49
N GLN A 143 49.34 1.94 -26.12
CA GLN A 143 50.47 1.95 -27.05
C GLN A 143 50.37 0.80 -28.06
N VAL A 144 50.91 1.01 -29.26
CA VAL A 144 50.98 -0.01 -30.31
C VAL A 144 52.01 -1.08 -29.94
N GLY A 145 51.72 -2.35 -30.23
CA GLY A 145 52.65 -3.47 -30.05
C GLY A 145 53.75 -3.50 -31.11
N GLY A 146 54.95 -3.94 -30.72
CA GLY A 146 56.11 -4.00 -31.59
C GLY A 146 56.02 -5.10 -32.64
N ASN A 147 56.56 -4.85 -33.84
CA ASN A 147 56.64 -5.86 -34.88
C ASN A 147 57.72 -6.90 -34.57
N GLY A 148 57.53 -8.14 -35.01
CA GLY A 148 58.59 -9.14 -35.05
C GLY A 148 59.55 -8.88 -36.22
N GLY A 149 60.84 -9.13 -36.00
CA GLY A 149 61.87 -9.05 -37.02
C GLY A 149 61.81 -10.22 -38.01
N ASP A 150 62.27 -10.01 -39.23
CA ASP A 150 62.34 -11.08 -40.24
C ASP A 150 63.44 -12.09 -39.90
N GLY A 151 63.25 -13.35 -40.25
CA GLY A 151 64.32 -14.34 -40.26
C GLY A 151 65.28 -14.10 -41.42
N GLY A 152 66.57 -14.27 -41.17
CA GLY A 152 67.62 -14.19 -42.17
C GLY A 152 67.51 -15.31 -43.21
N ALA A 153 67.80 -15.01 -44.47
CA ALA A 153 67.80 -16.03 -45.52
C ALA A 153 68.89 -17.09 -45.30
N ALA A 154 68.60 -18.32 -45.69
CA ALA A 154 69.59 -19.39 -45.79
C ALA A 154 70.66 -19.07 -46.84
N SER A 155 71.81 -19.74 -46.75
CA SER A 155 72.79 -19.70 -47.82
C SER A 155 72.78 -20.98 -48.67
N GLN A 156 73.16 -20.82 -49.94
CA GLN A 156 73.30 -21.94 -50.87
C GLN A 156 74.44 -22.86 -50.44
N GLY A 157 74.31 -24.14 -50.77
CA GLY A 157 75.45 -25.06 -50.72
C GLY A 157 76.44 -24.75 -51.83
N GLY A 158 77.73 -25.01 -51.59
CA GLY A 158 78.78 -24.84 -52.58
C GLY A 158 78.62 -25.81 -53.75
N ALA A 159 79.07 -25.42 -54.93
CA ALA A 159 79.10 -26.32 -56.08
C ALA A 159 80.05 -27.51 -55.83
N GLY A 160 79.72 -28.70 -56.32
CA GLY A 160 80.65 -29.82 -56.37
C GLY A 160 81.74 -29.59 -57.41
N GLY A 161 82.95 -30.08 -57.15
CA GLY A 161 84.05 -30.04 -58.11
C GLY A 161 83.82 -30.98 -59.28
N ALA A 162 84.33 -30.65 -60.46
CA ALA A 162 84.24 -31.55 -61.61
C ALA A 162 85.14 -32.78 -61.41
N GLY A 163 84.70 -33.94 -61.90
CA GLY A 163 85.54 -35.13 -62.00
C GLY A 163 86.70 -34.90 -62.97
N GLY A 164 87.86 -35.46 -62.64
CA GLY A 164 89.03 -35.47 -63.51
C GLY A 164 88.81 -36.31 -64.77
N SER A 165 89.50 -35.98 -65.86
CA SER A 165 89.40 -36.74 -67.12
C SER A 165 90.11 -38.10 -66.98
N GLY A 166 89.54 -39.17 -67.54
CA GLY A 166 90.23 -40.45 -67.70
C GLY A 166 91.18 -40.47 -68.90
N SER A 167 91.91 -41.57 -69.09
CA SER A 167 92.84 -41.78 -70.21
C SER A 167 92.14 -41.96 -71.57
N LEU A 168 92.87 -41.76 -72.69
CA LEU A 168 92.36 -41.91 -74.06
C LEU A 168 92.00 -43.37 -74.42
N LEU A 169 92.66 -44.36 -73.82
CA LEU A 169 92.55 -45.78 -74.20
C LEU A 169 91.70 -46.62 -73.23
N ILE A 170 92.08 -46.71 -71.96
CA ILE A 170 91.37 -47.49 -70.92
C ILE A 170 91.44 -46.73 -69.58
N GLY A 171 90.45 -45.88 -69.34
CA GLY A 171 90.35 -45.13 -68.09
C GLY A 171 89.01 -44.43 -67.94
N ASN A 172 88.42 -44.50 -66.75
CA ASN A 172 87.16 -43.87 -66.44
C ASN A 172 87.39 -42.42 -65.99
N ALA A 173 86.50 -41.51 -66.38
CA ALA A 173 86.44 -40.19 -65.76
C ALA A 173 86.14 -40.34 -64.26
N GLY A 174 86.70 -39.44 -63.45
CA GLY A 174 86.37 -39.37 -62.03
C GLY A 174 84.91 -39.00 -61.84
N ALA A 175 84.31 -39.47 -60.76
CA ALA A 175 82.97 -39.06 -60.39
C ALA A 175 82.94 -37.56 -60.08
N ASP A 176 81.88 -36.87 -60.51
CA ASP A 176 81.65 -35.48 -60.14
C ASP A 176 81.38 -35.37 -58.64
N GLY A 177 81.87 -34.28 -58.05
CA GLY A 177 81.55 -33.93 -56.67
C GLY A 177 80.07 -33.64 -56.53
N ARG A 178 79.47 -34.14 -55.44
CA ARG A 178 78.11 -33.75 -55.05
C ARG A 178 78.08 -32.27 -54.67
N GLY A 179 77.05 -31.55 -55.07
CA GLY A 179 76.81 -30.20 -54.55
C GLY A 179 76.51 -30.23 -53.06
N GLY A 180 76.91 -29.19 -52.33
CA GLY A 180 76.60 -29.06 -50.92
C GLY A 180 75.11 -28.88 -50.71
N ASP A 181 74.55 -29.45 -49.64
CA ASP A 181 73.17 -29.17 -49.25
C ASP A 181 73.02 -27.68 -48.86
N ALA A 182 71.84 -27.08 -49.09
CA ALA A 182 71.59 -25.70 -48.67
C ALA A 182 71.32 -25.60 -47.16
N GLY A 183 71.55 -24.42 -46.59
CA GLY A 183 71.14 -24.13 -45.22
C GLY A 183 69.63 -23.95 -45.08
N THR A 184 69.13 -23.90 -43.85
CA THR A 184 67.73 -23.52 -43.59
C THR A 184 67.60 -22.04 -43.26
N GLY A 185 66.49 -21.42 -43.63
CA GLY A 185 66.22 -20.02 -43.30
C GLY A 185 66.03 -19.82 -41.80
N GLY A 186 66.28 -18.61 -41.31
CA GLY A 186 66.01 -18.23 -39.93
C GLY A 186 64.51 -18.11 -39.67
N ASN A 187 64.08 -18.42 -38.45
CA ASN A 187 62.67 -18.29 -38.08
C ASN A 187 62.29 -16.80 -37.94
N ALA A 188 61.03 -16.48 -38.20
CA ALA A 188 60.49 -15.15 -37.98
C ALA A 188 60.40 -14.80 -36.48
N GLY A 189 60.52 -13.51 -36.16
CA GLY A 189 60.24 -12.97 -34.84
C GLY A 189 58.74 -12.83 -34.56
N SER A 190 58.36 -13.01 -33.31
CA SER A 190 56.98 -12.83 -32.82
C SER A 190 56.66 -11.35 -32.65
N ALA A 191 55.38 -10.98 -32.78
CA ALA A 191 54.92 -9.62 -32.57
C ALA A 191 54.36 -9.41 -31.16
N GLY A 192 54.41 -8.17 -30.67
CA GLY A 192 53.73 -7.75 -29.45
C GLY A 192 52.28 -7.34 -29.70
N SER A 193 51.43 -7.57 -28.73
CA SER A 193 50.06 -7.05 -28.64
C SER A 193 50.02 -5.54 -28.37
N GLY A 194 48.92 -4.89 -28.71
CA GLY A 194 48.69 -3.49 -28.33
C GLY A 194 48.24 -3.35 -26.88
N GLY A 195 48.62 -2.24 -26.25
CA GLY A 195 48.21 -1.91 -24.89
C GLY A 195 46.73 -1.51 -24.81
N ALA A 196 46.10 -1.69 -23.64
CA ALA A 196 44.72 -1.26 -23.43
C ALA A 196 44.59 0.28 -23.35
N GLY A 197 43.45 0.82 -23.78
CA GLY A 197 43.07 2.21 -23.54
C GLY A 197 42.67 2.44 -22.08
N ALA A 198 42.90 3.65 -21.58
CA ALA A 198 42.54 4.02 -20.21
C ALA A 198 41.04 4.30 -20.10
N ALA A 199 40.44 4.00 -18.94
CA ALA A 199 39.07 4.42 -18.66
C ALA A 199 38.96 5.97 -18.64
N GLY A 200 37.79 6.48 -18.96
CA GLY A 200 37.48 7.90 -18.80
C GLY A 200 37.28 8.31 -17.33
N ASP A 201 37.26 9.61 -17.07
CA ASP A 201 36.98 10.21 -15.78
C ASP A 201 36.06 11.45 -15.89
N GLY A 202 35.80 12.15 -14.79
CA GLY A 202 34.90 13.32 -14.80
C GLY A 202 35.37 14.51 -15.66
N THR A 203 36.65 14.56 -16.05
CA THR A 203 37.21 15.61 -16.93
C THR A 203 37.34 15.15 -18.37
N THR A 204 37.58 13.85 -18.57
CA THR A 204 37.68 13.18 -19.87
C THR A 204 36.75 11.96 -19.85
N PRO A 205 35.44 12.14 -20.08
CA PRO A 205 34.46 11.09 -19.81
C PRO A 205 34.62 9.84 -20.66
N ASP A 206 35.03 9.98 -21.91
CA ASP A 206 35.16 8.85 -22.82
C ASP A 206 36.38 7.98 -22.49
N GLY A 207 36.23 6.67 -22.65
CA GLY A 207 37.34 5.73 -22.57
C GLY A 207 38.27 5.86 -23.77
N GLY A 208 39.57 5.62 -23.53
CA GLY A 208 40.59 5.68 -24.56
C GLY A 208 40.59 4.47 -25.48
N ALA A 209 41.10 4.63 -26.70
CA ALA A 209 41.20 3.52 -27.65
C ALA A 209 42.29 2.50 -27.24
N GLY A 210 42.11 1.23 -27.56
CA GLY A 210 43.16 0.23 -27.47
C GLY A 210 44.24 0.42 -28.54
N GLY A 211 45.47 0.06 -28.21
CA GLY A 211 46.61 0.07 -29.14
C GLY A 211 46.50 -1.03 -30.18
N ALA A 212 47.03 -0.81 -31.38
CA ALA A 212 47.08 -1.86 -32.39
C ALA A 212 48.14 -2.92 -32.05
N GLY A 213 47.92 -4.17 -32.44
CA GLY A 213 48.91 -5.23 -32.35
C GLY A 213 49.98 -5.12 -33.44
N GLY A 214 51.17 -5.65 -33.16
CA GLY A 214 52.29 -5.70 -34.09
C GLY A 214 52.15 -6.80 -35.14
N ASN A 215 52.83 -6.60 -36.27
CA ASN A 215 52.95 -7.61 -37.33
C ASN A 215 54.08 -8.58 -37.02
N THR A 216 53.87 -9.87 -37.26
CA THR A 216 54.98 -10.84 -37.14
C THR A 216 56.00 -10.65 -38.26
N GLY A 217 57.25 -11.05 -38.00
CA GLY A 217 58.25 -11.14 -39.05
C GLY A 217 57.92 -12.17 -40.13
N THR A 218 58.63 -12.06 -41.25
CA THR A 218 58.63 -13.05 -42.33
C THR A 218 59.72 -14.10 -42.08
N ALA A 219 59.46 -15.35 -42.45
CA ALA A 219 60.46 -16.40 -42.29
C ALA A 219 61.57 -16.26 -43.34
N GLY A 220 62.80 -16.58 -42.95
CA GLY A 220 63.94 -16.55 -43.83
C GLY A 220 63.76 -17.49 -45.02
N ALA A 221 64.11 -17.00 -46.21
CA ALA A 221 63.97 -17.77 -47.44
C ALA A 221 64.83 -19.05 -47.43
N ALA A 222 64.31 -20.11 -48.04
CA ALA A 222 65.07 -21.30 -48.39
C ALA A 222 66.16 -20.96 -49.41
N ALA A 223 67.24 -21.74 -49.42
CA ALA A 223 68.27 -21.68 -50.45
C ALA A 223 68.30 -22.96 -51.27
N VAL A 224 68.78 -22.87 -52.51
CA VAL A 224 69.01 -24.04 -53.37
C VAL A 224 70.30 -24.75 -52.97
N GLY A 225 70.31 -26.08 -53.08
CA GLY A 225 71.53 -26.86 -52.95
C GLY A 225 72.52 -26.51 -54.07
N GLY A 226 73.80 -26.76 -53.83
CA GLY A 226 74.84 -26.55 -54.82
C GLY A 226 74.64 -27.45 -56.04
N VAL A 227 75.02 -26.95 -57.22
CA VAL A 227 75.07 -27.78 -58.44
C VAL A 227 76.16 -28.86 -58.31
N GLY A 228 75.94 -30.04 -58.88
CA GLY A 228 77.00 -31.06 -59.01
C GLY A 228 78.05 -30.68 -60.06
N GLY A 229 79.21 -31.35 -60.05
CA GLY A 229 80.30 -31.10 -61.01
C GLY A 229 79.91 -31.37 -62.48
N GLY A 230 80.49 -30.65 -63.45
CA GLY A 230 79.92 -30.50 -64.81
C GLY A 230 80.44 -31.40 -65.94
N ARG A 231 80.75 -32.70 -65.72
CA ARG A 231 81.23 -33.58 -66.81
C ARG A 231 80.38 -34.84 -67.07
N SER A 232 79.60 -35.32 -66.11
CA SER A 232 78.71 -36.48 -66.26
C SER A 232 77.24 -36.05 -66.49
N THR A 233 76.45 -36.87 -67.19
CA THR A 233 75.00 -36.60 -67.41
C THR A 233 74.13 -36.97 -66.20
N THR A 234 74.71 -37.49 -65.11
CA THR A 234 74.00 -37.89 -63.87
C THR A 234 74.63 -37.26 -62.63
N THR A 235 74.68 -35.92 -62.58
CA THR A 235 75.23 -35.21 -61.42
C THR A 235 74.22 -35.18 -60.28
N LEU A 236 74.70 -35.35 -59.04
CA LEU A 236 73.86 -35.28 -57.85
C LEU A 236 73.98 -33.88 -57.24
N ALA A 237 72.92 -33.09 -57.37
CA ALA A 237 72.84 -31.78 -56.73
C ALA A 237 72.73 -31.93 -55.20
N GLY A 238 73.05 -30.85 -54.48
CA GLY A 238 72.71 -30.73 -53.08
C GLY A 238 71.20 -30.66 -52.88
N ASN A 239 70.73 -31.10 -51.71
CA ASN A 239 69.33 -30.94 -51.35
C ASN A 239 69.00 -29.45 -51.15
N VAL A 240 67.79 -29.06 -51.54
CA VAL A 240 67.25 -27.73 -51.27
C VAL A 240 67.05 -27.55 -49.76
N GLY A 241 67.41 -26.39 -49.25
CA GLY A 241 67.21 -26.04 -47.84
C GLY A 241 65.74 -25.77 -47.53
N LEU A 242 65.37 -25.88 -46.26
CA LEU A 242 64.03 -25.48 -45.82
C LEU A 242 63.99 -23.97 -45.58
N ALA A 243 62.85 -23.34 -45.83
CA ALA A 243 62.61 -22.00 -45.32
C ALA A 243 62.55 -22.04 -43.79
N GLY A 244 62.78 -20.90 -43.14
CA GLY A 244 62.55 -20.79 -41.70
C GLY A 244 61.08 -21.03 -41.35
N THR A 245 60.80 -21.28 -40.08
CA THR A 245 59.40 -21.43 -39.65
C THR A 245 58.74 -20.05 -39.52
N PRO A 246 57.59 -19.81 -40.18
CA PRO A 246 56.81 -18.60 -39.92
C PRO A 246 56.19 -18.66 -38.53
N VAL A 247 56.01 -17.49 -37.90
CA VAL A 247 55.19 -17.38 -36.69
C VAL A 247 53.72 -17.54 -37.09
N THR A 248 52.95 -18.28 -36.30
CA THR A 248 51.55 -18.60 -36.63
C THR A 248 50.52 -17.67 -35.99
N GLY A 249 50.89 -16.88 -34.97
CA GLY A 249 50.02 -15.89 -34.31
C GLY A 249 50.58 -14.47 -34.38
N GLY A 250 49.72 -13.48 -34.62
CA GLY A 250 50.10 -12.05 -34.64
C GLY A 250 49.85 -11.35 -33.31
N GLY A 251 50.30 -10.11 -33.19
CA GLY A 251 49.98 -9.27 -32.04
C GLY A 251 48.50 -8.94 -32.01
N ASN A 252 47.81 -9.19 -30.89
CA ASN A 252 46.40 -8.81 -30.74
C ASN A 252 46.27 -7.30 -30.52
N GLY A 253 45.14 -6.72 -30.92
CA GLY A 253 44.79 -5.36 -30.52
C GLY A 253 44.48 -5.28 -29.02
N GLY A 254 44.79 -4.14 -28.41
CA GLY A 254 44.42 -3.86 -27.02
C GLY A 254 42.95 -3.51 -26.90
N ASN A 255 42.37 -3.72 -25.71
CA ASN A 255 40.97 -3.37 -25.47
C ASN A 255 40.78 -1.85 -25.32
N GLY A 256 39.62 -1.33 -25.70
CA GLY A 256 39.21 0.04 -25.40
C GLY A 256 38.93 0.24 -23.90
N GLY A 257 39.17 1.44 -23.40
CA GLY A 257 38.86 1.82 -22.03
C GLY A 257 37.36 2.03 -21.82
N ASN A 258 36.88 1.85 -20.59
CA ASN A 258 35.46 2.09 -20.27
C ASN A 258 35.15 3.59 -20.19
N GLY A 259 33.91 3.96 -20.49
CA GLY A 259 33.38 5.31 -20.27
C GLY A 259 33.09 5.61 -18.80
N TYR A 260 33.21 6.89 -18.44
CA TYR A 260 32.97 7.39 -17.09
C TYR A 260 31.50 7.36 -16.69
N SER A 261 31.23 6.92 -15.46
CA SER A 261 29.89 6.95 -14.85
C SER A 261 29.81 8.11 -13.87
N PRO A 262 29.10 9.21 -14.19
CA PRO A 262 29.04 10.38 -13.34
C PRO A 262 28.32 10.11 -12.02
N VAL A 263 28.79 10.75 -10.95
CA VAL A 263 28.14 10.76 -9.63
C VAL A 263 27.56 12.14 -9.27
N THR A 264 27.72 13.13 -10.16
CA THR A 264 27.17 14.49 -10.00
C THR A 264 26.46 14.97 -11.28
N PRO A 265 25.40 15.79 -11.17
CA PRO A 265 24.52 16.16 -12.30
C PRO A 265 25.18 16.99 -13.42
N ALA A 266 26.32 17.61 -13.16
CA ALA A 266 26.97 18.51 -14.11
C ALA A 266 27.97 17.81 -15.06
N ILE A 267 28.13 16.49 -14.96
CA ILE A 267 29.15 15.75 -15.71
C ILE A 267 28.50 14.84 -16.74
N VAL A 268 29.06 14.85 -17.95
CA VAL A 268 28.62 14.04 -19.09
C VAL A 268 28.96 12.57 -18.87
N VAL A 269 28.06 11.67 -19.25
CA VAL A 269 28.33 10.22 -19.25
C VAL A 269 29.35 9.87 -20.33
N GLY A 270 30.31 9.03 -19.99
CA GLY A 270 31.35 8.62 -20.93
C GLY A 270 30.93 7.50 -21.85
N ASN A 271 31.36 7.55 -23.10
CA ASN A 271 31.29 6.41 -24.02
C ASN A 271 32.49 5.49 -23.82
N GLY A 272 32.33 4.22 -24.21
CA GLY A 272 33.42 3.27 -24.26
C GLY A 272 34.41 3.59 -25.39
N GLY A 273 35.70 3.36 -25.13
CA GLY A 273 36.76 3.49 -26.11
C GLY A 273 36.74 2.36 -27.13
N ARG A 274 37.25 2.62 -28.34
CA ARG A 274 37.34 1.59 -29.39
C ARG A 274 38.45 0.58 -29.08
N GLY A 275 38.22 -0.70 -29.39
CA GLY A 275 39.28 -1.71 -29.39
C GLY A 275 40.34 -1.49 -30.49
N GLY A 276 41.58 -1.86 -30.21
CA GLY A 276 42.70 -1.77 -31.14
C GLY A 276 42.63 -2.84 -32.23
N ASN A 277 43.18 -2.58 -33.41
CA ASN A 277 43.21 -3.59 -34.47
C ASN A 277 44.27 -4.65 -34.18
N GLY A 278 44.01 -5.90 -34.57
CA GLY A 278 45.02 -6.94 -34.60
C GLY A 278 46.12 -6.64 -35.62
N GLY A 279 47.32 -7.11 -35.35
CA GLY A 279 48.38 -7.21 -36.36
C GLY A 279 47.99 -8.21 -37.45
N ASN A 280 48.85 -8.37 -38.46
CA ASN A 280 48.58 -9.21 -39.64
C ASN A 280 47.95 -10.58 -39.35
N ARG A 281 48.32 -11.26 -38.26
CA ARG A 281 47.71 -12.53 -37.81
C ARG A 281 47.02 -12.47 -36.43
N GLY A 282 46.77 -11.28 -35.90
CA GLY A 282 46.23 -11.08 -34.55
C GLY A 282 44.73 -10.79 -34.55
N ASN A 283 44.09 -10.99 -33.41
CA ASN A 283 42.69 -10.62 -33.21
C ASN A 283 42.56 -9.12 -32.91
N GLY A 284 41.44 -8.52 -33.27
CA GLY A 284 41.06 -7.20 -32.80
C GLY A 284 40.77 -7.20 -31.29
N GLY A 285 41.06 -6.10 -30.62
CA GLY A 285 40.70 -5.89 -29.22
C GLY A 285 39.23 -5.52 -29.06
N ASP A 286 38.67 -5.78 -27.89
CA ASP A 286 37.27 -5.48 -27.60
C ASP A 286 37.05 -3.98 -27.39
N GLY A 287 35.85 -3.50 -27.70
CA GLY A 287 35.41 -2.15 -27.34
C GLY A 287 35.12 -2.02 -25.84
N GLY A 288 35.40 -0.85 -25.27
CA GLY A 288 35.10 -0.54 -23.87
C GLY A 288 33.60 -0.37 -23.62
N ALA A 289 33.15 -0.58 -22.38
CA ALA A 289 31.75 -0.37 -22.02
C ALA A 289 31.41 1.13 -21.90
N GLY A 290 30.18 1.52 -22.20
CA GLY A 290 29.66 2.86 -21.91
C GLY A 290 29.40 3.08 -20.42
N GLY A 291 29.52 4.33 -19.95
CA GLY A 291 29.26 4.72 -18.57
C GLY A 291 27.76 4.69 -18.22
N THR A 292 27.41 4.48 -16.96
CA THR A 292 26.00 4.49 -16.53
C THR A 292 25.49 5.92 -16.35
N GLY A 293 24.25 6.18 -16.75
CA GLY A 293 23.58 7.46 -16.52
C GLY A 293 23.34 7.74 -15.03
N LEU A 294 23.35 9.02 -14.66
CA LEU A 294 23.14 9.44 -13.28
C LEU A 294 21.69 9.24 -12.84
N THR A 295 21.45 8.89 -11.57
CA THR A 295 20.09 8.91 -11.00
C THR A 295 19.53 10.33 -10.96
N GLY A 296 18.27 10.51 -11.36
CA GLY A 296 17.56 11.77 -11.29
C GLY A 296 17.32 12.22 -9.85
N SER A 297 17.32 13.54 -9.63
CA SER A 297 17.07 14.11 -8.31
C SER A 297 15.64 13.85 -7.85
N ASN A 298 15.44 13.55 -6.57
CA ASN A 298 14.10 13.48 -6.00
C ASN A 298 13.41 14.85 -6.07
N GLY A 299 12.08 14.85 -6.15
CA GLY A 299 11.27 16.05 -5.97
C GLY A 299 11.23 16.48 -4.51
N ASP A 300 11.15 17.78 -4.28
CA ASP A 300 11.04 18.34 -2.93
C ASP A 300 9.66 18.03 -2.33
N ASN A 301 9.63 17.68 -1.04
CA ASN A 301 8.34 17.61 -0.33
C ASN A 301 7.68 18.98 -0.33
N SER A 302 6.34 19.01 -0.40
CA SER A 302 5.61 20.24 -0.22
C SER A 302 5.82 20.81 1.19
N THR A 303 5.87 22.12 1.29
CA THR A 303 6.02 22.88 2.54
C THR A 303 4.77 23.69 2.90
N SER A 304 3.69 23.58 2.12
CA SER A 304 2.45 24.33 2.30
C SER A 304 1.24 23.57 1.75
N ALA A 305 0.09 23.74 2.40
CA ALA A 305 -1.19 23.15 2.03
C ALA A 305 -1.79 23.65 0.69
N THR A 306 -1.07 24.51 -0.05
CA THR A 306 -1.49 25.03 -1.36
C THR A 306 -0.64 24.52 -2.52
N LEU A 307 0.43 23.77 -2.22
CA LEU A 307 1.36 23.27 -3.22
C LEU A 307 1.41 21.74 -3.15
N PRO A 308 1.32 21.04 -4.29
CA PRO A 308 1.58 19.60 -4.32
C PRO A 308 3.06 19.32 -4.07
N GLY A 309 3.38 18.05 -3.79
CA GLY A 309 4.78 17.59 -3.77
C GLY A 309 5.48 17.85 -5.11
N GLY A 310 6.77 18.16 -5.08
CA GLY A 310 7.57 18.35 -6.28
C GLY A 310 7.73 17.04 -7.07
N ALA A 311 7.72 17.12 -8.40
CA ALA A 311 8.00 15.97 -9.24
C ALA A 311 9.48 15.55 -9.16
N GLY A 312 9.73 14.25 -9.27
CA GLY A 312 11.08 13.72 -9.45
C GLY A 312 11.66 14.08 -10.81
N ILE A 313 12.96 14.33 -10.87
CA ILE A 313 13.67 14.61 -12.13
C ILE A 313 14.02 13.30 -12.83
N ALA A 314 14.01 13.29 -14.16
CA ALA A 314 14.37 12.12 -14.95
C ALA A 314 15.82 11.65 -14.71
N GLY A 315 16.06 10.36 -14.84
CA GLY A 315 17.41 9.79 -14.84
C GLY A 315 18.20 10.15 -16.09
N GLY A 316 19.53 10.22 -15.95
CA GLY A 316 20.45 10.48 -17.05
C GLY A 316 20.54 9.30 -18.03
N VAL A 317 20.87 9.58 -19.29
CA VAL A 317 21.08 8.57 -20.33
C VAL A 317 22.39 7.81 -20.10
N GLY A 318 22.44 6.51 -20.39
CA GLY A 318 23.68 5.72 -20.39
C GLY A 318 24.57 6.02 -21.60
N GLY A 319 25.89 5.97 -21.41
CA GLY A 319 26.87 6.15 -22.47
C GLY A 319 26.88 4.99 -23.48
N THR A 320 27.33 5.23 -24.70
CA THR A 320 27.41 4.17 -25.72
C THR A 320 28.62 3.26 -25.51
N GLY A 321 28.50 2.00 -25.90
CA GLY A 321 29.63 1.06 -25.92
C GLY A 321 30.61 1.37 -27.06
N GLY A 322 31.89 1.15 -26.84
CA GLY A 322 32.93 1.35 -27.85
C GLY A 322 32.91 0.25 -28.91
N ALA A 323 33.32 0.56 -30.15
CA ALA A 323 33.41 -0.44 -31.19
C ALA A 323 34.59 -1.40 -30.98
N GLY A 324 34.46 -2.66 -31.42
CA GLY A 324 35.55 -3.62 -31.47
C GLY A 324 36.61 -3.26 -32.53
N GLY A 325 37.82 -3.78 -32.34
CA GLY A 325 38.94 -3.64 -33.27
C GLY A 325 38.84 -4.61 -34.45
N LEU A 326 39.44 -4.26 -35.58
CA LEU A 326 39.49 -5.17 -36.73
C LEU A 326 40.42 -6.36 -36.44
N GLY A 327 40.06 -7.55 -36.94
CA GLY A 327 40.97 -8.70 -36.99
C GLY A 327 42.10 -8.50 -38.00
N GLY A 328 43.11 -9.36 -37.95
CA GLY A 328 44.32 -9.27 -38.77
C GLY A 328 44.07 -9.41 -40.27
N SER A 329 44.95 -8.79 -41.07
CA SER A 329 44.86 -8.77 -42.55
C SER A 329 45.17 -10.10 -43.24
N ILE A 330 45.71 -11.09 -42.52
CA ILE A 330 45.95 -12.45 -42.99
C ILE A 330 45.01 -13.41 -42.24
N SER A 331 45.04 -13.34 -40.92
CA SER A 331 44.17 -14.13 -40.05
C SER A 331 43.84 -13.39 -38.76
N GLY A 332 42.69 -13.63 -38.18
CA GLY A 332 42.31 -13.09 -36.88
C GLY A 332 40.85 -12.67 -36.85
N GLU A 333 40.25 -12.84 -35.68
CA GLU A 333 38.87 -12.43 -35.42
C GLU A 333 38.81 -10.94 -35.13
N GLY A 334 37.72 -10.28 -35.52
CA GLY A 334 37.42 -8.94 -35.04
C GLY A 334 37.06 -8.97 -33.56
N GLY A 335 37.40 -7.91 -32.82
CA GLY A 335 37.06 -7.80 -31.41
C GLY A 335 35.58 -7.53 -31.19
N ASP A 336 35.04 -7.92 -30.04
CA ASP A 336 33.64 -7.68 -29.72
C ASP A 336 33.37 -6.17 -29.48
N GLY A 337 32.15 -5.74 -29.77
CA GLY A 337 31.69 -4.41 -29.40
C GLY A 337 31.41 -4.29 -27.91
N GLY A 338 31.73 -3.15 -27.33
CA GLY A 338 31.49 -2.86 -25.91
C GLY A 338 30.01 -2.78 -25.58
N VAL A 339 29.63 -3.10 -24.34
CA VAL A 339 28.23 -3.00 -23.90
C VAL A 339 27.85 -1.53 -23.69
N GLY A 340 26.62 -1.15 -24.06
CA GLY A 340 26.08 0.16 -23.76
C GLY A 340 25.86 0.36 -22.26
N GLY A 341 26.07 1.56 -21.76
CA GLY A 341 25.90 1.91 -20.36
C GLY A 341 24.43 1.89 -19.93
N GLN A 342 24.14 1.56 -18.67
CA GLN A 342 22.75 1.59 -18.20
C GLN A 342 22.21 3.02 -18.10
N GLY A 343 20.90 3.20 -18.29
CA GLY A 343 20.23 4.45 -17.97
C GLY A 343 20.14 4.66 -16.47
N GLY A 344 20.19 5.91 -16.03
CA GLY A 344 20.04 6.28 -14.62
C GLY A 344 18.60 6.12 -14.14
N ARG A 345 18.40 5.81 -12.85
CA ARG A 345 17.05 5.74 -12.28
C ARG A 345 16.39 7.14 -12.27
N GLY A 346 15.08 7.24 -12.45
CA GLY A 346 14.33 8.48 -12.21
C GLY A 346 14.26 8.83 -10.72
N GLY A 347 14.27 10.12 -10.39
CA GLY A 347 14.13 10.59 -9.02
C GLY A 347 12.74 10.30 -8.46
N ASN A 348 12.62 9.97 -7.17
CA ASN A 348 11.31 9.81 -6.55
C ASN A 348 10.62 11.17 -6.41
N ALA A 349 9.30 11.21 -6.40
CA ALA A 349 8.60 12.46 -6.12
C ALA A 349 8.64 12.87 -4.65
N GLY A 350 8.39 14.16 -4.41
CA GLY A 350 8.15 14.71 -3.09
C GLY A 350 6.75 14.38 -2.58
N ARG A 351 6.61 14.33 -1.26
CA ARG A 351 5.31 14.14 -0.60
C ARG A 351 4.47 15.42 -0.64
N GLY A 352 3.15 15.27 -0.63
CA GLY A 352 2.19 16.32 -0.33
C GLY A 352 2.31 16.79 1.12
N PHE A 353 1.62 17.88 1.43
CA PHE A 353 1.57 18.51 2.74
C PHE A 353 0.24 18.16 3.41
N ASP A 354 0.27 17.72 4.67
CA ASP A 354 -0.94 17.46 5.44
C ASP A 354 -1.69 18.78 5.68
N GLY A 355 -3.00 18.76 5.47
CA GLY A 355 -3.89 19.86 5.76
C GLY A 355 -3.80 20.27 7.22
N ALA A 356 -3.79 21.58 7.46
CA ALA A 356 -3.83 22.09 8.83
C ALA A 356 -5.22 21.95 9.42
N ASP A 357 -5.29 21.55 10.70
CA ASP A 357 -6.56 21.55 11.43
C ASP A 357 -7.19 22.96 11.44
N GLY A 358 -8.52 22.98 11.44
CA GLY A 358 -9.33 24.16 11.58
C GLY A 358 -9.04 24.86 12.90
N ILE A 359 -8.93 26.18 12.83
CA ILE A 359 -8.74 27.05 13.98
C ILE A 359 -10.03 27.81 14.24
N PHE A 360 -10.53 27.69 15.46
CA PHE A 360 -11.73 28.38 15.92
C PHE A 360 -11.69 29.89 15.58
N GLY A 361 -12.75 30.38 14.93
CA GLY A 361 -13.01 31.82 14.72
C GLY A 361 -12.28 32.47 13.53
N THR A 362 -11.27 31.84 12.95
CA THR A 362 -10.53 32.38 11.79
C THR A 362 -10.61 31.48 10.56
N SER A 363 -10.61 30.16 10.75
CA SER A 363 -10.82 29.15 9.71
C SER A 363 -11.38 27.90 10.37
N PRO A 364 -12.70 27.84 10.62
CA PRO A 364 -13.27 26.73 11.37
C PRO A 364 -13.08 25.40 10.62
N ASP A 365 -13.13 25.41 9.29
CA ASP A 365 -12.87 24.23 8.49
C ASP A 365 -11.39 23.85 8.49
N GLY A 366 -11.12 22.54 8.54
CA GLY A 366 -9.81 21.98 8.28
C GLY A 366 -9.39 22.26 6.85
N VAL A 367 -8.10 22.50 6.65
CA VAL A 367 -7.53 22.74 5.33
C VAL A 367 -7.31 21.40 4.64
N ASP A 368 -7.49 21.35 3.33
CA ASP A 368 -7.21 20.16 2.53
C ASP A 368 -5.72 19.78 2.58
N GLY A 369 -5.46 18.47 2.56
CA GLY A 369 -4.13 17.92 2.30
C GLY A 369 -3.79 18.05 0.81
N THR A 370 -2.52 18.26 0.49
CA THR A 370 -2.11 18.40 -0.92
C THR A 370 -1.71 17.09 -1.55
N ASP A 371 -1.84 17.05 -2.88
CA ASP A 371 -1.43 15.92 -3.69
C ASP A 371 0.09 15.65 -3.54
N GLY A 372 0.46 14.37 -3.63
CA GLY A 372 1.86 13.96 -3.76
C GLY A 372 2.40 14.32 -5.14
N GLY A 373 3.72 14.52 -5.26
CA GLY A 373 4.34 14.79 -6.56
C GLY A 373 4.42 13.54 -7.45
N ASP A 374 4.69 13.73 -8.73
CA ASP A 374 4.91 12.62 -9.69
C ASP A 374 6.36 12.10 -9.67
N GLY A 375 6.55 10.78 -9.76
CA GLY A 375 7.86 10.18 -9.87
C GLY A 375 8.56 10.54 -11.19
N GLY A 376 9.86 10.80 -11.16
CA GLY A 376 10.65 11.10 -12.36
C GLY A 376 10.83 9.88 -13.26
N THR A 377 10.90 10.05 -14.58
CA THR A 377 11.11 8.92 -15.50
C THR A 377 12.53 8.36 -15.39
N GLY A 378 12.68 7.05 -15.63
CA GLY A 378 13.99 6.43 -15.76
C GLY A 378 14.73 6.91 -17.02
N GLY A 379 16.04 7.10 -16.92
CA GLY A 379 16.90 7.43 -18.04
C GLY A 379 17.02 6.26 -19.02
N THR A 380 17.24 6.54 -20.30
CA THR A 380 17.39 5.48 -21.30
C THR A 380 18.75 4.80 -21.21
N GLY A 381 18.81 3.51 -21.52
CA GLY A 381 20.08 2.79 -21.69
C GLY A 381 20.85 3.28 -22.91
N GLY A 382 22.18 3.21 -22.82
CA GLY A 382 23.11 3.52 -23.90
C GLY A 382 23.16 2.43 -24.95
N ILE A 383 23.47 2.79 -26.20
CA ILE A 383 23.55 1.84 -27.32
C ILE A 383 24.81 0.98 -27.17
N GLY A 384 24.73 -0.31 -27.54
CA GLY A 384 25.89 -1.20 -27.61
C GLY A 384 26.85 -0.83 -28.73
N GLY A 385 28.14 -1.14 -28.57
CA GLY A 385 29.17 -0.91 -29.56
C GLY A 385 29.12 -1.88 -30.74
N ALA A 386 29.54 -1.42 -31.91
CA ALA A 386 29.71 -2.28 -33.09
C ALA A 386 30.75 -3.38 -32.84
N GLY A 387 30.51 -4.61 -33.28
CA GLY A 387 31.57 -5.61 -33.36
C GLY A 387 32.62 -5.24 -34.41
N GLY A 388 33.86 -5.63 -34.18
CA GLY A 388 34.97 -5.44 -35.11
C GLY A 388 34.82 -6.32 -36.35
N GLY A 389 35.05 -5.75 -37.53
CA GLY A 389 35.10 -6.52 -38.78
C GLY A 389 36.41 -7.30 -38.97
N ILE A 390 36.47 -8.01 -40.09
CA ILE A 390 37.71 -8.64 -40.56
C ILE A 390 38.44 -7.63 -41.46
N ALA A 391 39.76 -7.49 -41.33
CA ALA A 391 40.54 -6.65 -42.25
C ALA A 391 40.44 -7.17 -43.70
N ALA A 392 40.48 -6.25 -44.66
CA ALA A 392 40.35 -6.58 -46.08
C ALA A 392 41.39 -7.64 -46.51
N GLY A 393 40.91 -8.78 -47.03
CA GLY A 393 41.75 -9.90 -47.45
C GLY A 393 42.14 -10.90 -46.35
N GLY A 394 41.78 -10.62 -45.09
CA GLY A 394 42.03 -11.51 -43.95
C GLY A 394 41.02 -12.63 -43.80
N SER A 395 41.39 -13.66 -43.04
CA SER A 395 40.54 -14.79 -42.68
C SER A 395 40.19 -14.75 -41.19
N GLY A 396 38.91 -14.88 -40.85
CA GLY A 396 38.44 -14.77 -39.46
C GLY A 396 36.94 -14.64 -39.38
N GLN A 397 36.41 -14.40 -38.19
CA GLN A 397 35.02 -14.01 -37.98
C GLN A 397 34.96 -12.54 -37.56
N SER A 398 33.87 -11.86 -37.92
CA SER A 398 33.58 -10.56 -37.31
C SER A 398 33.28 -10.75 -35.83
N GLY A 399 33.73 -9.82 -35.00
CA GLY A 399 33.37 -9.75 -33.60
C GLY A 399 31.88 -9.53 -33.42
N ARG A 400 31.37 -9.92 -32.26
CA ARG A 400 29.95 -9.76 -31.92
C ARG A 400 29.64 -8.30 -31.64
N ASN A 401 28.45 -7.86 -32.04
CA ASN A 401 27.90 -6.59 -31.59
C ASN A 401 27.73 -6.58 -30.06
N GLY A 402 28.07 -5.45 -29.45
CA GLY A 402 27.81 -5.17 -28.06
C GLY A 402 26.30 -5.10 -27.79
N ASN A 403 25.90 -5.59 -26.63
CA ASN A 403 24.53 -5.43 -26.17
C ASN A 403 24.24 -3.97 -25.84
N GLY A 404 22.99 -3.55 -26.06
CA GLY A 404 22.50 -2.28 -25.53
C GLY A 404 22.42 -2.30 -24.00
N GLY A 405 22.66 -1.15 -23.38
CA GLY A 405 22.46 -0.96 -21.96
C GLY A 405 20.99 -1.03 -21.58
N THR A 406 20.68 -1.52 -20.39
CA THR A 406 19.31 -1.51 -19.87
C THR A 406 18.84 -0.08 -19.58
N GLY A 407 17.54 0.16 -19.73
CA GLY A 407 16.93 1.41 -19.29
C GLY A 407 16.92 1.51 -17.76
N GLY A 408 17.05 2.73 -17.24
CA GLY A 408 16.94 3.00 -15.82
C GLY A 408 15.51 2.83 -15.31
N ALA A 409 15.32 2.42 -14.07
CA ALA A 409 13.98 2.34 -13.48
C ALA A 409 13.36 3.75 -13.28
N GLY A 410 12.04 3.84 -13.32
CA GLY A 410 11.32 5.06 -12.95
C GLY A 410 11.41 5.38 -11.46
N GLY A 411 11.14 6.63 -11.13
CA GLY A 411 11.00 7.15 -9.78
C GLY A 411 9.63 6.83 -9.19
N ASN A 412 9.59 6.62 -7.88
CA ASN A 412 8.32 6.34 -7.18
C ASN A 412 7.44 7.60 -7.13
N ALA A 413 6.13 7.38 -7.11
CA ALA A 413 5.14 8.43 -6.86
C ALA A 413 5.29 9.02 -5.44
N GLY A 414 4.92 10.29 -5.29
CA GLY A 414 4.87 10.99 -4.02
C GLY A 414 3.63 10.60 -3.22
N ALA A 415 3.80 10.41 -1.92
CA ALA A 415 2.65 10.21 -1.03
C ALA A 415 1.88 11.54 -0.87
N PRO A 416 0.55 11.54 -0.91
CA PRO A 416 -0.26 12.72 -0.61
C PRO A 416 -0.24 13.08 0.87
N GLY A 417 -0.71 14.28 1.18
CA GLY A 417 -1.05 14.69 2.55
C GLY A 417 -2.50 14.33 2.92
N ASP A 418 -2.73 14.05 4.20
CA ASP A 418 -4.07 13.90 4.78
C ASP A 418 -4.74 15.27 4.92
N GLY A 419 -6.07 15.35 4.93
CA GLY A 419 -6.81 16.59 5.23
C GLY A 419 -6.82 16.90 6.72
N GLY A 420 -6.84 18.19 7.08
CA GLY A 420 -6.87 18.64 8.47
C GLY A 420 -8.23 18.45 9.13
N ASP A 421 -8.29 18.25 10.44
CA ASP A 421 -9.54 18.13 11.18
C ASP A 421 -10.28 19.47 11.25
N GLY A 422 -11.61 19.47 11.25
CA GLY A 422 -12.43 20.65 11.48
C GLY A 422 -12.39 21.12 12.93
N ALA A 423 -12.44 22.43 13.15
CA ALA A 423 -12.47 23.03 14.48
C ALA A 423 -13.78 22.70 15.22
N PHE A 424 -13.67 22.50 16.53
CA PHE A 424 -14.81 22.51 17.44
C PHE A 424 -15.60 23.81 17.29
N GLY A 425 -16.93 23.71 17.23
CA GLY A 425 -17.80 24.88 17.26
C GLY A 425 -17.93 25.45 18.67
N PHE A 426 -18.29 26.73 18.77
CA PHE A 426 -18.46 27.46 20.03
C PHE A 426 -19.53 28.55 19.85
N PHE A 427 -20.54 28.59 20.73
CA PHE A 427 -21.69 29.51 20.62
C PHE A 427 -22.42 29.40 19.25
N THR A 428 -22.60 30.52 18.54
CA THR A 428 -23.27 30.62 17.24
C THR A 428 -22.38 30.25 16.06
N PHE A 429 -21.10 29.97 16.30
CA PHE A 429 -20.16 29.55 15.26
C PHE A 429 -20.30 28.04 15.06
N ALA A 430 -20.71 27.66 13.85
CA ALA A 430 -20.78 26.28 13.44
C ALA A 430 -19.40 25.61 13.61
N SER A 431 -19.40 24.33 13.94
CA SER A 431 -18.19 23.51 13.86
C SER A 431 -17.72 23.39 12.42
N GLY A 432 -16.41 23.33 12.22
CA GLY A 432 -15.86 23.20 10.88
C GLY A 432 -15.95 21.80 10.31
N ALA A 433 -15.99 21.73 8.98
CA ALA A 433 -15.76 20.49 8.26
C ALA A 433 -14.29 20.08 8.34
N GLY A 434 -13.99 18.78 8.21
CA GLY A 434 -12.63 18.32 7.93
C GLY A 434 -12.22 18.64 6.49
N GLY A 435 -10.94 18.89 6.27
CA GLY A 435 -10.37 19.08 4.94
C GLY A 435 -10.30 17.78 4.14
N ASP A 436 -10.33 17.88 2.83
CA ASP A 436 -10.18 16.74 1.93
C ASP A 436 -8.72 16.24 1.92
N GLY A 437 -8.51 14.94 1.71
CA GLY A 437 -7.19 14.36 1.56
C GLY A 437 -6.64 14.47 0.12
N GLY A 438 -5.32 14.58 -0.02
CA GLY A 438 -4.66 14.68 -1.32
C GLY A 438 -4.63 13.37 -2.13
N ASN A 439 -4.46 13.49 -3.43
CA ASN A 439 -4.23 12.38 -4.35
C ASN A 439 -2.74 12.00 -4.41
N PRO A 440 -2.39 10.71 -4.46
CA PRO A 440 -1.01 10.34 -4.76
C PRO A 440 -0.62 10.80 -6.16
N GLY A 441 0.67 11.11 -6.34
CA GLY A 441 1.18 11.43 -7.67
C GLY A 441 1.30 10.19 -8.57
N GLU A 442 1.66 10.43 -9.82
CA GLU A 442 1.89 9.37 -10.80
C GLU A 442 3.25 8.71 -10.60
N VAL A 443 3.36 7.44 -11.02
CA VAL A 443 4.65 6.74 -11.03
C VAL A 443 5.49 7.18 -12.21
N GLY A 444 6.80 7.31 -12.00
CA GLY A 444 7.73 7.52 -13.10
C GLY A 444 7.77 6.29 -14.02
N ALA A 445 7.66 6.50 -15.32
CA ALA A 445 7.87 5.43 -16.28
C ALA A 445 9.33 4.93 -16.24
N GLY A 446 9.55 3.66 -16.54
CA GLY A 446 10.91 3.14 -16.74
C GLY A 446 11.51 3.67 -18.05
N GLY A 447 12.83 3.83 -18.07
CA GLY A 447 13.56 4.25 -19.26
C GLY A 447 13.60 3.15 -20.32
N LEU A 448 13.70 3.54 -21.59
CA LEU A 448 13.88 2.58 -22.67
C LEU A 448 15.26 1.92 -22.58
N GLY A 449 15.37 0.66 -22.97
CA GLY A 449 16.67 0.02 -23.17
C GLY A 449 17.38 0.57 -24.41
N GLY A 450 18.71 0.57 -24.37
CA GLY A 450 19.55 0.92 -25.52
C GLY A 450 19.50 -0.14 -26.60
N LEU A 451 19.74 0.28 -27.85
CA LEU A 451 19.80 -0.66 -28.98
C LEU A 451 21.08 -1.50 -28.92
N ALA A 452 21.06 -2.67 -29.56
CA ALA A 452 22.29 -3.42 -29.84
C ALA A 452 23.19 -2.63 -30.81
N GLY A 453 24.50 -2.87 -30.77
CA GLY A 453 25.41 -2.33 -31.78
C GLY A 453 25.13 -2.88 -33.18
N ASP A 454 25.52 -2.13 -34.22
CA ASP A 454 25.44 -2.52 -35.63
C ASP A 454 26.84 -2.66 -36.26
N GLY A 455 26.99 -3.46 -37.32
CA GLY A 455 28.24 -3.55 -38.10
C GLY A 455 29.19 -4.72 -37.82
N GLY A 456 29.02 -5.47 -36.73
CA GLY A 456 29.69 -6.75 -36.45
C GLY A 456 28.90 -7.96 -36.93
N LEU A 457 29.01 -9.09 -36.23
CA LEU A 457 28.29 -10.32 -36.57
C LEU A 457 26.77 -10.12 -36.52
N LEU A 458 26.08 -10.44 -37.62
CA LEU A 458 24.65 -10.20 -37.77
C LEU A 458 23.84 -10.93 -36.69
N GLY A 459 23.01 -10.20 -35.94
CA GLY A 459 22.12 -10.77 -34.92
C GLY A 459 22.79 -11.20 -33.61
N SER A 460 24.06 -10.87 -33.38
CA SER A 460 24.78 -11.31 -32.17
C SER A 460 24.60 -10.41 -30.94
N GLY A 461 24.11 -9.18 -31.13
CA GLY A 461 23.86 -8.22 -30.05
C GLY A 461 22.38 -8.16 -29.69
N ASN A 462 22.08 -7.96 -28.42
CA ASN A 462 20.71 -7.79 -27.92
C ASN A 462 20.45 -6.35 -27.49
N ALA A 463 19.25 -5.85 -27.77
CA ALA A 463 18.80 -4.58 -27.17
C ALA A 463 18.64 -4.75 -25.65
N GLY A 464 18.90 -3.69 -24.91
CA GLY A 464 18.68 -3.65 -23.47
C GLY A 464 17.19 -3.76 -23.14
N GLY A 465 16.87 -4.35 -21.98
CA GLY A 465 15.51 -4.33 -21.46
C GLY A 465 15.07 -2.91 -21.07
N MET A 466 13.77 -2.64 -21.16
CA MET A 466 13.18 -1.44 -20.56
C MET A 466 13.32 -1.50 -19.03
N GLY A 467 13.55 -0.34 -18.41
CA GLY A 467 13.51 -0.20 -16.97
C GLY A 467 12.10 -0.45 -16.44
N ALA A 468 12.00 -0.88 -15.19
CA ALA A 468 10.72 -0.99 -14.51
C ALA A 468 10.14 0.42 -14.24
N ALA A 469 8.81 0.55 -14.24
CA ALA A 469 8.15 1.75 -13.71
C ALA A 469 8.41 1.89 -12.20
N GLY A 470 8.27 3.11 -11.68
CA GLY A 470 8.32 3.37 -10.25
C GLY A 470 7.18 2.71 -9.49
N ALA A 471 7.30 2.67 -8.16
CA ALA A 471 6.26 2.14 -7.30
C ALA A 471 5.13 3.16 -7.12
N ALA A 472 3.88 2.70 -7.27
CA ALA A 472 2.68 3.48 -7.01
C ALA A 472 2.44 3.59 -5.50
N VAL A 473 1.90 4.72 -5.08
CA VAL A 473 1.38 4.88 -3.72
C VAL A 473 -0.01 4.27 -3.68
N THR A 474 -0.20 3.29 -2.80
CA THR A 474 -1.45 2.51 -2.72
C THR A 474 -2.46 3.07 -1.72
N SER A 475 -2.15 4.18 -1.06
CA SER A 475 -3.00 4.87 -0.09
C SER A 475 -3.06 6.36 -0.38
N GLY A 476 -4.26 6.92 -0.45
CA GLY A 476 -4.48 8.35 -0.66
C GLY A 476 -4.45 9.10 0.66
N GLY A 477 -4.46 10.42 0.60
CA GLY A 477 -4.69 11.24 1.78
C GLY A 477 -6.09 10.93 2.30
N ASN A 478 -6.22 10.67 3.58
CA ASN A 478 -7.51 10.55 4.22
C ASN A 478 -8.11 11.94 4.43
N GLY A 479 -9.43 12.05 4.37
CA GLY A 479 -10.09 13.28 4.77
C GLY A 479 -10.03 13.48 6.28
N GLY A 480 -9.95 14.74 6.71
CA GLY A 480 -9.98 15.12 8.11
C GLY A 480 -11.36 14.90 8.75
N ASN A 481 -11.41 14.77 10.07
CA ASN A 481 -12.65 14.62 10.80
C ASN A 481 -13.39 15.96 10.90
N GLY A 482 -14.72 15.93 10.94
CA GLY A 482 -15.50 17.12 11.24
C GLY A 482 -15.41 17.51 12.72
N GLY A 483 -15.43 18.81 12.99
CA GLY A 483 -15.40 19.32 14.35
C GLY A 483 -16.69 19.00 15.12
N ARG A 484 -16.61 18.78 16.43
CA ARG A 484 -17.81 18.59 17.26
C ARG A 484 -18.58 19.91 17.40
N GLY A 485 -19.91 19.83 17.35
CA GLY A 485 -20.82 20.95 17.58
C GLY A 485 -20.82 21.41 19.05
N PRO A 486 -21.02 22.71 19.33
CA PRO A 486 -21.00 23.24 20.68
C PRO A 486 -22.15 22.71 21.52
N ASP A 487 -21.90 22.36 22.78
CA ASP A 487 -22.97 22.14 23.74
C ASP A 487 -23.75 23.44 23.95
N ALA A 488 -25.07 23.34 24.13
CA ALA A 488 -25.90 24.46 24.55
C ALA A 488 -25.47 24.94 25.94
N ILE A 489 -25.48 26.26 26.12
CA ILE A 489 -25.09 26.91 27.38
C ILE A 489 -26.21 27.82 27.93
N LEU A 490 -27.19 28.18 27.10
CA LEU A 490 -28.35 28.98 27.46
C LEU A 490 -29.64 28.17 27.26
N PRO A 491 -30.63 28.26 28.17
CA PRO A 491 -31.90 27.52 28.06
C PRO A 491 -32.77 27.83 26.84
N THR A 492 -32.33 28.71 25.95
CA THR A 492 -32.99 29.05 24.67
C THR A 492 -32.33 28.42 23.46
N ASP A 493 -31.14 27.83 23.63
CA ASP A 493 -30.29 27.39 22.54
C ASP A 493 -30.21 25.87 22.54
N ASP A 494 -30.34 25.26 21.37
CA ASP A 494 -30.10 23.83 21.19
C ASP A 494 -28.61 23.54 21.04
N GLY A 495 -28.22 22.28 21.23
CA GLY A 495 -26.88 21.84 20.92
C GLY A 495 -26.54 22.08 19.45
N GLY A 496 -25.32 22.53 19.18
CA GLY A 496 -24.88 22.80 17.81
C GLY A 496 -24.67 21.53 17.00
N VAL A 497 -24.84 21.64 15.68
CA VAL A 497 -24.60 20.54 14.73
C VAL A 497 -23.10 20.27 14.63
N GLY A 498 -22.69 19.00 14.52
CA GLY A 498 -21.31 18.61 14.23
C GLY A 498 -20.91 18.79 12.76
N GLY A 499 -19.64 19.06 12.51
CA GLY A 499 -19.08 19.31 11.18
C GLY A 499 -19.02 18.05 10.34
N ALA A 500 -19.05 18.20 9.02
CA ALA A 500 -18.86 17.05 8.12
C ALA A 500 -17.40 16.58 8.15
N GLY A 501 -17.15 15.28 7.96
CA GLY A 501 -15.81 14.80 7.66
C GLY A 501 -15.42 15.14 6.21
N GLY A 502 -14.13 15.38 5.98
CA GLY A 502 -13.56 15.61 4.65
C GLY A 502 -13.51 14.33 3.81
N ASN A 503 -13.48 14.46 2.50
CA ASN A 503 -13.36 13.34 1.58
C ASN A 503 -11.93 12.80 1.54
N GLY A 504 -11.78 11.50 1.32
CA GLY A 504 -10.47 10.93 0.99
C GLY A 504 -10.03 11.30 -0.42
N GLY A 505 -8.73 11.42 -0.64
CA GLY A 505 -8.13 11.45 -1.97
C GLY A 505 -8.40 10.15 -2.73
N SER A 506 -7.96 10.04 -3.98
CA SER A 506 -8.34 8.97 -4.92
C SER A 506 -8.28 7.54 -4.36
N VAL A 507 -7.33 7.24 -3.46
CA VAL A 507 -7.18 5.97 -2.75
C VAL A 507 -7.23 6.09 -1.21
N GLY A 508 -7.77 7.19 -0.69
CA GLY A 508 -7.85 7.52 0.75
C GLY A 508 -9.25 7.31 1.35
N ASN A 509 -9.36 7.23 2.68
CA ASN A 509 -10.65 7.12 3.35
C ASN A 509 -11.27 8.49 3.61
N GLY A 510 -12.60 8.56 3.67
CA GLY A 510 -13.29 9.74 4.15
C GLY A 510 -13.16 9.90 5.67
N GLY A 511 -13.14 11.14 6.14
CA GLY A 511 -13.08 11.50 7.55
C GLY A 511 -14.40 11.30 8.28
N ILE A 512 -14.34 11.19 9.60
CA ILE A 512 -15.51 10.96 10.45
C ILE A 512 -16.28 12.28 10.63
N GLY A 513 -17.60 12.25 10.59
CA GLY A 513 -18.42 13.41 10.94
C GLY A 513 -18.34 13.75 12.43
N GLY A 514 -18.32 15.04 12.75
CA GLY A 514 -18.29 15.53 14.13
C GLY A 514 -19.56 15.21 14.91
N ALA A 515 -19.44 14.99 16.22
CA ALA A 515 -20.62 14.80 17.07
C ALA A 515 -21.42 16.10 17.22
N GLY A 516 -22.73 16.01 17.40
CA GLY A 516 -23.56 17.13 17.82
C GLY A 516 -23.33 17.50 19.29
N GLY A 517 -23.62 18.76 19.63
CA GLY A 517 -23.60 19.24 21.02
C GLY A 517 -24.82 18.80 21.81
N ASN A 518 -24.70 18.68 23.12
CA ASN A 518 -25.84 18.38 24.00
C ASN A 518 -26.68 19.65 24.25
N GLY A 519 -27.95 19.46 24.57
CA GLY A 519 -28.81 20.51 25.09
C GLY A 519 -28.45 20.91 26.54
N VAL A 520 -29.09 21.96 27.05
CA VAL A 520 -28.96 22.43 28.44
C VAL A 520 -30.25 22.24 29.22
N ALA A 521 -30.12 21.89 30.50
CA ALA A 521 -31.26 21.61 31.36
C ALA A 521 -32.12 22.87 31.57
N GLY A 522 -33.44 22.66 31.63
CA GLY A 522 -34.38 23.70 32.01
C GLY A 522 -34.16 24.17 33.46
N THR A 523 -34.45 25.44 33.71
CA THR A 523 -34.38 26.06 35.03
C THR A 523 -35.64 25.74 35.83
N ALA A 524 -35.47 25.43 37.12
CA ALA A 524 -36.61 25.19 38.00
C ALA A 524 -37.46 26.45 38.19
N GLY A 525 -38.77 26.27 38.32
CA GLY A 525 -39.71 27.33 38.64
C GLY A 525 -39.55 27.80 40.09
N GLY A 526 -39.73 29.11 40.29
CA GLY A 526 -39.69 29.69 41.63
C GLY A 526 -40.86 29.21 42.50
N ARG A 527 -40.64 29.06 43.81
CA ARG A 527 -41.73 28.81 44.76
C ARG A 527 -42.68 30.02 44.76
N GLY A 528 -43.98 29.76 44.80
CA GLY A 528 -44.98 30.80 45.01
C GLY A 528 -44.77 31.49 46.35
N GLY A 529 -44.94 32.80 46.40
CA GLY A 529 -44.83 33.55 47.65
C GLY A 529 -45.88 33.09 48.66
N ASP A 530 -45.46 32.90 49.91
CA ASP A 530 -46.39 32.80 51.03
C ASP A 530 -47.08 34.18 51.16
N ALA A 531 -48.41 34.21 51.16
CA ALA A 531 -49.17 35.46 50.95
C ALA A 531 -49.81 36.00 52.24
N ASN A 532 -50.11 37.32 52.24
CA ASN A 532 -51.16 37.94 53.06
C ASN A 532 -52.51 37.78 52.29
N GLY A 533 -52.91 36.54 52.06
CA GLY A 533 -54.03 36.13 51.21
C GLY A 533 -53.89 34.68 50.70
N PRO A 534 -54.52 34.32 49.57
CA PRO A 534 -54.28 33.04 48.90
C PRO A 534 -52.82 32.86 48.52
N GLY A 535 -52.27 31.67 48.77
CA GLY A 535 -50.88 31.36 48.46
C GLY A 535 -50.57 31.52 46.97
N GLY A 536 -49.41 32.09 46.65
CA GLY A 536 -48.98 32.29 45.26
C GLY A 536 -48.80 30.97 44.52
N ALA A 537 -49.09 30.93 43.22
CA ALA A 537 -48.78 29.77 42.40
C ALA A 537 -47.26 29.60 42.26
N GLY A 538 -46.80 28.35 42.25
CA GLY A 538 -45.44 28.02 41.86
C GLY A 538 -45.19 28.34 40.39
N GLY A 539 -44.00 28.83 40.08
CA GLY A 539 -43.57 29.07 38.70
C GLY A 539 -43.41 27.76 37.94
N PHE A 540 -43.65 27.81 36.62
CA PHE A 540 -43.35 26.69 35.73
C PHE A 540 -41.84 26.46 35.65
N GLY A 541 -41.44 25.20 35.58
CA GLY A 541 -40.08 24.88 35.13
C GLY A 541 -39.95 25.09 33.62
N THR A 542 -38.81 25.61 33.18
CA THR A 542 -38.58 25.84 31.74
C THR A 542 -38.21 24.54 31.03
N PHE A 543 -38.32 24.53 29.70
CA PHE A 543 -37.97 23.36 28.90
C PHE A 543 -36.47 23.11 28.90
N GLY A 544 -36.08 21.84 28.80
CA GLY A 544 -34.72 21.48 28.40
C GLY A 544 -34.58 21.67 26.89
N THR A 545 -33.39 22.08 26.43
CA THR A 545 -33.15 22.29 25.01
C THR A 545 -32.73 21.00 24.30
N ASP A 546 -32.86 20.98 22.98
CA ASP A 546 -32.59 19.81 22.16
C ASP A 546 -31.07 19.61 21.99
N GLY A 547 -30.67 18.36 21.71
CA GLY A 547 -29.32 18.04 21.27
C GLY A 547 -29.13 18.32 19.77
N GLY A 548 -27.92 18.70 19.39
CA GLY A 548 -27.52 18.95 18.01
C GLY A 548 -27.36 17.67 17.20
N ASN A 549 -27.56 17.76 15.88
CA ASN A 549 -27.33 16.63 14.99
C ASN A 549 -25.83 16.32 14.84
N GLY A 550 -25.48 15.06 14.61
CA GLY A 550 -24.14 14.68 14.19
C GLY A 550 -23.87 15.06 12.73
N GLY A 551 -22.61 15.36 12.41
CA GLY A 551 -22.16 15.66 11.06
C GLY A 551 -22.06 14.43 10.18
N ALA A 552 -22.17 14.59 8.87
CA ALA A 552 -21.99 13.49 7.92
C ALA A 552 -20.52 13.04 7.87
N GLY A 553 -20.28 11.75 7.63
CA GLY A 553 -18.94 11.26 7.27
C GLY A 553 -18.58 11.64 5.84
N GLY A 554 -17.29 11.86 5.59
CA GLY A 554 -16.76 12.18 4.27
C GLY A 554 -16.74 10.98 3.33
N SER A 555 -16.74 11.23 2.03
CA SER A 555 -16.68 10.14 1.05
C SER A 555 -15.29 9.52 0.99
N GLY A 556 -15.21 8.21 0.76
CA GLY A 556 -13.95 7.54 0.42
C GLY A 556 -13.52 7.86 -1.01
N GLY A 557 -12.26 7.57 -1.31
CA GLY A 557 -11.63 7.87 -2.58
C GLY A 557 -12.34 7.29 -3.81
N SER A 558 -12.15 7.98 -4.93
CA SER A 558 -12.75 7.64 -6.23
C SER A 558 -12.29 6.28 -6.80
N THR A 559 -11.10 5.81 -6.42
CA THR A 559 -10.53 4.51 -6.83
C THR A 559 -10.65 3.46 -5.73
N SER A 560 -10.30 3.84 -4.51
CA SER A 560 -10.40 2.99 -3.33
C SER A 560 -10.51 3.85 -2.07
N GLY A 561 -11.01 3.27 -0.98
CA GLY A 561 -11.18 3.96 0.29
C GLY A 561 -12.58 3.81 0.84
N ASN A 562 -12.66 3.67 2.15
CA ASN A 562 -13.93 3.59 2.86
C ASN A 562 -14.52 4.99 3.03
N GLY A 563 -15.85 5.10 3.01
CA GLY A 563 -16.52 6.29 3.50
C GLY A 563 -16.33 6.44 5.02
N GLY A 564 -16.23 7.68 5.48
CA GLY A 564 -16.14 7.98 6.91
C GLY A 564 -17.46 7.73 7.63
N SER A 565 -17.42 7.41 8.92
CA SER A 565 -18.65 7.27 9.70
C SER A 565 -19.31 8.63 9.96
N GLY A 566 -20.64 8.65 10.07
CA GLY A 566 -21.36 9.83 10.55
C GLY A 566 -21.14 10.05 12.06
N GLY A 567 -21.23 11.31 12.48
CA GLY A 567 -21.10 11.72 13.87
C GLY A 567 -22.33 11.36 14.70
N ALA A 568 -22.14 11.18 16.01
CA ALA A 568 -23.26 10.96 16.92
C ALA A 568 -24.11 12.23 17.10
N GLY A 569 -25.42 12.07 17.26
CA GLY A 569 -26.29 13.16 17.72
C GLY A 569 -26.06 13.47 19.20
N GLY A 570 -26.19 14.74 19.57
CA GLY A 570 -26.11 15.19 20.95
C GLY A 570 -27.36 14.83 21.75
N ASN A 571 -27.23 14.75 23.06
CA ASN A 571 -28.36 14.41 23.92
C ASN A 571 -29.25 15.62 24.18
N GLY A 572 -30.56 15.39 24.24
CA GLY A 572 -31.52 16.37 24.73
C GLY A 572 -31.42 16.49 26.25
N ALA A 573 -31.71 17.68 26.77
CA ALA A 573 -31.58 17.95 28.20
C ALA A 573 -32.89 17.76 28.97
N SER A 574 -32.78 17.56 30.28
CA SER A 574 -33.96 17.47 31.15
C SER A 574 -34.70 18.80 31.26
N GLY A 575 -36.02 18.74 31.45
CA GLY A 575 -36.78 19.94 31.81
C GLY A 575 -36.46 20.45 33.23
N GLY A 576 -36.83 21.69 33.52
CA GLY A 576 -36.75 22.27 34.86
C GLY A 576 -37.91 21.85 35.73
N ASN A 577 -37.70 21.60 37.03
CA ASN A 577 -38.79 21.24 37.94
C ASN A 577 -39.78 22.40 38.13
N GLY A 578 -41.05 22.08 38.36
CA GLY A 578 -42.04 23.08 38.76
C GLY A 578 -41.80 23.59 40.18
N GLY A 579 -42.07 24.88 40.42
CA GLY A 579 -41.95 25.49 41.74
C GLY A 579 -43.07 25.06 42.67
N GLY A 580 -42.81 24.95 43.97
CA GLY A 580 -43.88 24.68 44.95
C GLY A 580 -44.88 25.83 45.05
N GLY A 581 -46.13 25.55 45.40
CA GLY A 581 -47.11 26.56 45.77
C GLY A 581 -46.74 27.27 47.08
N GLY A 582 -47.10 28.55 47.19
CA GLY A 582 -47.04 29.30 48.44
C GLY A 582 -48.14 28.84 49.39
N ASN A 583 -47.90 28.92 50.69
CA ASN A 583 -48.91 28.61 51.70
C ASN A 583 -49.98 29.71 51.73
N GLY A 584 -51.23 29.33 52.01
CA GLY A 584 -52.31 30.26 52.26
C GLY A 584 -52.19 30.91 53.64
N GLU A 585 -52.59 32.18 53.74
CA GLU A 585 -52.63 32.88 55.02
C GLU A 585 -53.64 32.23 55.98
N SER A 586 -53.28 32.13 57.25
CA SER A 586 -54.25 31.74 58.28
C SER A 586 -55.11 32.94 58.67
N GLY A 587 -56.42 32.75 58.77
CA GLY A 587 -57.36 33.83 59.06
C GLY A 587 -57.17 34.46 60.44
N GLY A 588 -57.39 35.77 60.53
CA GLY A 588 -57.53 36.50 61.79
C GLY A 588 -58.84 36.19 62.51
N PHE A 589 -59.13 36.92 63.59
CA PHE A 589 -60.34 36.73 64.39
C PHE A 589 -61.62 36.80 63.53
N LEU A 590 -62.44 35.74 63.56
CA LEU A 590 -63.64 35.57 62.73
C LEU A 590 -63.39 35.56 61.20
N GLU A 591 -62.17 35.31 60.74
CA GLU A 591 -61.83 35.21 59.32
C GLU A 591 -61.54 33.77 58.90
N SER A 592 -61.83 33.47 57.63
CA SER A 592 -61.49 32.20 57.00
C SER A 592 -60.00 32.11 56.70
N GLY A 593 -59.47 30.89 56.69
CA GLY A 593 -58.14 30.61 56.18
C GLY A 593 -58.13 30.63 54.66
N GLU A 594 -57.03 31.11 54.08
CA GLU A 594 -56.89 31.21 52.64
C GLU A 594 -56.30 29.94 52.03
N ARG A 595 -56.61 29.70 50.75
CA ARG A 595 -56.15 28.49 50.06
C ARG A 595 -54.65 28.52 49.80
N GLY A 596 -54.03 27.35 49.86
CA GLY A 596 -52.67 27.15 49.36
C GLY A 596 -52.58 27.34 47.85
N GLY A 597 -51.45 27.86 47.39
CA GLY A 597 -51.15 28.05 45.97
C GLY A 597 -50.93 26.73 45.24
N ARG A 598 -51.22 26.68 43.95
CA ARG A 598 -50.93 25.50 43.12
C ARG A 598 -49.43 25.38 42.88
N GLY A 599 -48.89 24.16 42.85
CA GLY A 599 -47.54 23.91 42.35
C GLY A 599 -47.42 24.17 40.83
N GLY A 600 -46.25 24.65 40.40
CA GLY A 600 -45.95 24.86 38.99
C GLY A 600 -45.75 23.55 38.25
N GLU A 601 -45.99 23.54 36.94
CA GLU A 601 -45.72 22.36 36.11
C GLU A 601 -44.22 22.15 35.89
N GLY A 602 -43.81 20.90 35.78
CA GLY A 602 -42.46 20.54 35.35
C GLY A 602 -42.28 20.81 33.85
N GLY A 603 -41.11 21.32 33.48
CA GLY A 603 -40.74 21.53 32.08
C GLY A 603 -40.62 20.23 31.30
N PHE A 604 -40.99 20.29 30.02
CA PHE A 604 -40.67 19.26 29.05
C PHE A 604 -39.16 19.16 28.85
N ALA A 605 -38.68 17.95 28.57
CA ALA A 605 -37.30 17.72 28.20
C ALA A 605 -37.06 17.91 26.70
N GLY A 606 -35.82 18.23 26.35
CA GLY A 606 -35.37 18.33 24.98
C GLY A 606 -35.14 16.97 24.33
N SER A 607 -35.26 16.95 23.02
CA SER A 607 -35.05 15.80 22.15
C SER A 607 -33.56 15.56 21.90
N GLY A 608 -33.17 14.30 21.70
CA GLY A 608 -31.84 13.97 21.21
C GLY A 608 -31.70 14.29 19.73
N GLY A 609 -30.50 14.76 19.34
CA GLY A 609 -30.16 15.02 17.95
C GLY A 609 -30.04 13.73 17.14
N SER A 610 -30.25 13.83 15.83
CA SER A 610 -30.04 12.70 14.92
C SER A 610 -28.55 12.40 14.71
N GLY A 611 -28.22 11.13 14.51
CA GLY A 611 -26.88 10.75 14.06
C GLY A 611 -26.65 11.14 12.60
N GLY A 612 -25.43 11.54 12.27
CA GLY A 612 -25.03 11.91 10.92
C GLY A 612 -25.01 10.71 9.97
N ALA A 613 -25.20 10.94 8.67
CA ALA A 613 -25.06 9.87 7.68
C ALA A 613 -23.60 9.43 7.54
N GLY A 614 -23.36 8.15 7.28
CA GLY A 614 -22.05 7.67 6.85
C GLY A 614 -21.74 8.11 5.42
N GLY A 615 -20.47 8.35 5.14
CA GLY A 615 -19.98 8.75 3.82
C GLY A 615 -20.00 7.61 2.82
N ALA A 616 -20.12 7.94 1.54
CA ALA A 616 -20.10 6.92 0.49
C ALA A 616 -18.67 6.44 0.20
N ALA A 617 -18.49 5.17 -0.17
CA ALA A 617 -17.29 4.74 -0.87
C ALA A 617 -17.54 4.78 -2.37
N LEU A 618 -16.78 5.62 -3.08
CA LEU A 618 -16.91 5.80 -4.52
C LEU A 618 -16.20 4.68 -5.30
N GLY A 619 -15.03 4.26 -4.81
CA GLY A 619 -14.23 3.17 -5.35
C GLY A 619 -14.50 1.79 -4.74
N SER A 620 -13.47 0.96 -4.62
CA SER A 620 -13.59 -0.43 -4.12
C SER A 620 -13.79 -0.59 -2.61
N GLY A 621 -13.89 0.50 -1.83
CA GLY A 621 -14.06 0.46 -0.38
C GLY A 621 -15.52 0.30 0.10
N ASN A 622 -15.68 0.25 1.41
CA ASN A 622 -16.98 0.12 2.08
C ASN A 622 -17.60 1.49 2.39
N GLY A 623 -18.92 1.60 2.33
CA GLY A 623 -19.61 2.79 2.83
C GLY A 623 -19.43 2.95 4.34
N GLY A 624 -19.40 4.19 4.81
CA GLY A 624 -19.23 4.52 6.22
C GLY A 624 -20.46 4.19 7.06
N ALA A 625 -20.27 3.89 8.34
CA ALA A 625 -21.41 3.66 9.25
C ALA A 625 -22.18 4.96 9.51
N GLY A 626 -23.50 4.87 9.68
CA GLY A 626 -24.30 5.97 10.18
C GLY A 626 -24.04 6.23 11.66
N GLY A 627 -24.10 7.50 12.06
CA GLY A 627 -23.93 7.94 13.44
C GLY A 627 -25.09 7.51 14.34
N VAL A 628 -24.82 7.38 15.63
CA VAL A 628 -25.85 7.03 16.62
C VAL A 628 -26.72 8.26 16.95
N GLY A 629 -28.02 8.09 17.10
CA GLY A 629 -28.91 9.16 17.57
C GLY A 629 -28.75 9.45 19.06
N GLY A 630 -28.89 10.71 19.45
CA GLY A 630 -28.78 11.16 20.84
C GLY A 630 -29.98 10.75 21.70
N PHE A 631 -29.79 10.66 23.01
CA PHE A 631 -30.87 10.33 23.94
C PHE A 631 -31.81 11.52 24.15
N GLY A 632 -33.11 11.25 24.31
CA GLY A 632 -34.07 12.25 24.78
C GLY A 632 -33.89 12.53 26.27
N GLY A 633 -34.08 13.78 26.68
CA GLY A 633 -33.95 14.20 28.07
C GLY A 633 -35.11 13.72 28.95
N VAL A 634 -34.93 13.71 30.27
CA VAL A 634 -35.97 13.29 31.23
C VAL A 634 -36.88 14.47 31.59
N GLY A 635 -38.19 14.29 31.50
CA GLY A 635 -39.18 15.29 31.89
C GLY A 635 -39.11 15.60 33.38
N ALA A 636 -39.39 16.86 33.74
CA ALA A 636 -39.19 17.32 35.10
C ALA A 636 -40.38 17.04 36.03
N SER A 637 -40.14 17.00 37.34
CA SER A 637 -41.24 16.88 38.29
C SER A 637 -42.08 18.16 38.38
N GLY A 638 -43.38 18.00 38.55
CA GLY A 638 -44.25 19.11 38.93
C GLY A 638 -44.05 19.49 40.39
N GLY A 639 -44.26 20.77 40.70
CA GLY A 639 -44.15 21.30 42.05
C GLY A 639 -45.31 20.83 42.93
N ASN A 640 -45.07 20.70 44.23
CA ASN A 640 -46.16 20.43 45.17
C ASN A 640 -47.04 21.67 45.35
N GLY A 641 -48.29 21.48 45.77
CA GLY A 641 -49.12 22.57 46.23
C GLY A 641 -48.58 23.27 47.48
N GLY A 642 -49.22 24.37 47.90
CA GLY A 642 -48.97 24.99 49.19
C GLY A 642 -49.95 24.48 50.25
N PHE A 643 -49.59 24.62 51.52
CA PHE A 643 -50.52 24.29 52.61
C PHE A 643 -51.68 25.28 52.69
N GLY A 644 -52.87 24.80 53.05
CA GLY A 644 -54.02 25.66 53.32
C GLY A 644 -53.86 26.41 54.66
N GLY A 645 -54.31 27.66 54.71
CA GLY A 645 -54.32 28.47 55.92
C GLY A 645 -55.34 27.99 56.94
N GLN A 646 -55.02 28.11 58.23
CA GLN A 646 -55.97 27.79 59.31
C GLN A 646 -57.06 28.86 59.38
N ASN A 647 -58.26 28.54 59.88
CA ASN A 647 -59.24 29.59 60.21
C ASN A 647 -58.92 30.24 61.57
N GLY A 648 -59.46 31.44 61.79
CA GLY A 648 -59.22 32.17 63.04
C GLY A 648 -60.04 31.69 64.24
N SER A 649 -59.51 31.94 65.44
CA SER A 649 -60.15 31.59 66.71
C SER A 649 -61.49 32.30 66.93
N GLN A 650 -62.49 31.57 67.44
CA GLN A 650 -63.82 32.08 67.83
C GLN A 650 -63.92 32.17 69.38
N PRO A 651 -64.52 33.23 69.96
CA PRO A 651 -64.82 33.24 71.39
C PRO A 651 -66.14 32.52 71.66
N PHE A 652 -66.21 31.78 72.77
CA PHE A 652 -67.44 31.13 73.25
C PHE A 652 -68.38 32.22 73.80
N VAL A 653 -69.22 32.82 72.96
CA VAL A 653 -70.22 33.82 73.40
C VAL A 653 -71.62 33.31 73.06
N ASP A 654 -72.54 33.42 74.02
CA ASP A 654 -73.95 33.04 73.93
C ASP A 654 -74.67 33.88 72.85
N GLY A 655 -74.59 33.42 71.60
CA GLY A 655 -75.24 34.03 70.44
C GLY A 655 -74.64 33.47 69.16
N ASN A 656 -75.50 32.96 68.26
CA ASN A 656 -75.12 32.34 66.99
C ASN A 656 -74.29 33.30 66.12
N PRO A 657 -72.97 33.11 65.95
CA PRO A 657 -72.18 33.95 65.06
C PRO A 657 -72.60 33.66 63.60
N THR A 658 -73.05 34.69 62.88
CA THR A 658 -73.63 34.55 61.53
C THR A 658 -72.58 34.58 60.40
N GLY A 659 -71.47 33.87 60.54
CA GLY A 659 -70.40 33.83 59.52
C GLY A 659 -69.82 32.45 59.28
N ASP A 660 -69.80 32.00 58.01
CA ASP A 660 -69.19 30.75 57.56
C ASP A 660 -67.64 30.83 57.61
N ASN A 661 -67.03 30.51 58.76
CA ASN A 661 -65.57 30.52 58.93
C ASN A 661 -64.93 29.18 58.59
N ARG A 662 -64.21 29.10 57.46
CA ARG A 662 -63.62 27.84 56.95
C ARG A 662 -62.11 27.94 56.84
N ALA A 663 -61.41 26.85 57.11
CA ALA A 663 -59.98 26.80 56.83
C ALA A 663 -59.74 26.62 55.33
N GLY A 664 -58.61 27.14 54.85
CA GLY A 664 -58.27 27.13 53.44
C GLY A 664 -57.94 25.74 52.93
N GLY A 665 -58.36 25.41 51.72
CA GLY A 665 -57.95 24.16 51.06
C GLY A 665 -56.46 24.13 50.73
N GLY A 666 -55.88 22.93 50.73
CA GLY A 666 -54.53 22.70 50.25
C GLY A 666 -54.38 23.00 48.76
N GLY A 667 -53.20 23.44 48.36
CA GLY A 667 -52.86 23.69 46.96
C GLY A 667 -52.76 22.40 46.18
N ALA A 668 -53.20 22.43 44.92
CA ALA A 668 -53.01 21.29 44.02
C ALA A 668 -51.55 21.19 43.56
N GLY A 669 -51.08 19.97 43.29
CA GLY A 669 -49.79 19.73 42.66
C GLY A 669 -49.75 20.22 41.20
N GLY A 670 -48.55 20.40 40.66
CA GLY A 670 -48.30 20.70 39.25
C GLY A 670 -48.06 19.44 38.42
N TYR A 671 -48.38 19.46 37.13
CA TYR A 671 -48.16 18.30 36.24
C TYR A 671 -46.67 17.99 36.06
N GLY A 672 -46.35 16.71 35.92
CA GLY A 672 -45.01 16.29 35.49
C GLY A 672 -44.77 16.62 34.01
N GLY A 673 -43.55 17.07 33.69
CA GLY A 673 -43.14 17.37 32.33
C GLY A 673 -42.97 16.12 31.47
N GLY A 674 -43.18 16.24 30.16
CA GLY A 674 -42.96 15.14 29.22
C GLY A 674 -41.48 14.87 28.96
N GLY A 675 -41.15 13.61 28.68
CA GLY A 675 -39.81 13.21 28.25
C GLY A 675 -39.51 13.59 26.80
N GLY A 676 -38.24 13.79 26.50
CA GLY A 676 -37.77 14.17 25.17
C GLY A 676 -37.76 13.02 24.18
N PHE A 677 -37.81 13.33 22.89
CA PHE A 677 -37.70 12.32 21.83
C PHE A 677 -36.27 11.78 21.73
N GLY A 678 -36.13 10.48 21.44
CA GLY A 678 -34.84 9.91 21.07
C GLY A 678 -34.47 10.29 19.63
N GLY A 679 -33.20 10.58 19.39
CA GLY A 679 -32.70 10.93 18.07
C GLY A 679 -32.72 9.73 17.12
N ASN A 680 -32.97 9.96 15.84
CA ASN A 680 -32.86 8.91 14.82
C ASN A 680 -31.39 8.52 14.59
N GLY A 681 -31.13 7.27 14.28
CA GLY A 681 -29.82 6.84 13.79
C GLY A 681 -29.57 7.31 12.36
N GLY A 682 -28.31 7.63 12.04
CA GLY A 682 -27.90 8.06 10.71
C GLY A 682 -27.93 6.93 9.69
N ALA A 683 -28.15 7.23 8.42
CA ALA A 683 -28.06 6.23 7.36
C ALA A 683 -26.60 5.77 7.18
N GLY A 684 -26.39 4.49 6.89
CA GLY A 684 -25.11 3.98 6.41
C GLY A 684 -24.81 4.49 5.00
N GLY A 685 -23.55 4.77 4.72
CA GLY A 685 -23.08 5.24 3.42
C GLY A 685 -23.14 4.15 2.36
N ALA A 686 -23.35 4.54 1.11
CA ALA A 686 -23.36 3.59 -0.01
C ALA A 686 -21.93 3.16 -0.38
N ALA A 687 -21.77 1.94 -0.88
CA ALA A 687 -20.60 1.51 -1.64
C ALA A 687 -20.98 1.45 -3.13
N LEU A 688 -20.39 2.35 -3.92
CA LEU A 688 -20.65 2.43 -5.36
C LEU A 688 -19.82 1.41 -6.15
N GLY A 689 -18.63 1.05 -5.65
CA GLY A 689 -17.81 -0.04 -6.20
C GLY A 689 -18.11 -1.40 -5.55
N ASN A 690 -17.08 -2.25 -5.47
CA ASN A 690 -17.22 -3.66 -5.04
C ASN A 690 -17.29 -3.87 -3.52
N GLY A 691 -17.22 -2.82 -2.71
CA GLY A 691 -17.31 -2.93 -1.26
C GLY A 691 -18.73 -3.03 -0.73
N ASN A 692 -18.84 -3.18 0.58
CA ASN A 692 -20.10 -3.33 1.30
C ASN A 692 -20.70 -1.97 1.66
N GLY A 693 -22.03 -1.88 1.67
CA GLY A 693 -22.72 -0.71 2.20
C GLY A 693 -22.49 -0.57 3.71
N GLY A 694 -22.45 0.67 4.20
CA GLY A 694 -22.25 0.98 5.61
C GLY A 694 -23.44 0.56 6.48
N VAL A 695 -23.19 0.23 7.74
CA VAL A 695 -24.26 -0.10 8.69
C VAL A 695 -25.01 1.18 9.08
N GLY A 696 -26.34 1.12 9.17
CA GLY A 696 -27.15 2.21 9.70
C GLY A 696 -26.91 2.42 11.18
N GLY A 697 -26.89 3.67 11.62
CA GLY A 697 -26.70 4.04 13.01
C GLY A 697 -27.87 3.60 13.90
N ASN A 698 -27.57 3.27 15.16
CA ASN A 698 -28.61 2.99 16.14
C ASN A 698 -29.34 4.28 16.54
N ALA A 699 -30.62 4.17 16.87
CA ALA A 699 -31.37 5.30 17.39
C ALA A 699 -31.12 5.53 18.88
N GLY A 700 -31.36 6.77 19.30
CA GLY A 700 -31.38 7.18 20.70
C GLY A 700 -32.64 6.71 21.41
N ALA A 701 -32.48 6.38 22.69
CA ALA A 701 -33.61 6.07 23.56
C ALA A 701 -34.44 7.33 23.88
N ALA A 702 -35.72 7.10 24.14
CA ALA A 702 -36.64 8.11 24.61
C ALA A 702 -36.30 8.62 26.02
N GLY A 703 -36.76 9.84 26.31
CA GLY A 703 -36.80 10.41 27.65
C GLY A 703 -37.98 9.92 28.48
N ALA A 704 -37.76 9.66 29.77
CA ALA A 704 -38.83 9.31 30.70
C ALA A 704 -39.68 10.54 31.06
N GLY A 705 -40.95 10.31 31.40
CA GLY A 705 -41.83 11.37 31.90
C GLY A 705 -41.54 11.75 33.35
N GLY A 706 -41.75 13.02 33.68
CA GLY A 706 -41.57 13.55 35.03
C GLY A 706 -42.70 13.19 35.99
N LYS A 707 -42.44 13.21 37.29
CA LYS A 707 -43.47 12.90 38.30
C LYS A 707 -44.48 14.06 38.44
N GLY A 708 -45.73 13.73 38.70
CA GLY A 708 -46.74 14.71 39.11
C GLY A 708 -46.46 15.24 40.52
N GLY A 709 -46.74 16.51 40.75
CA GLY A 709 -46.63 17.14 42.06
C GLY A 709 -47.72 16.68 43.02
N ASN A 710 -47.41 16.70 44.31
CA ASN A 710 -48.35 16.32 45.34
C ASN A 710 -49.34 17.46 45.62
N GLY A 711 -50.58 17.08 45.94
CA GLY A 711 -51.47 17.97 46.65
C GLY A 711 -51.07 18.03 48.12
N GLU A 712 -51.15 19.22 48.73
CA GLU A 712 -50.71 19.40 50.12
C GLU A 712 -51.88 19.47 51.11
N LEU A 713 -51.56 19.47 52.40
CA LEU A 713 -52.53 19.41 53.50
C LEU A 713 -53.46 20.64 53.52
N GLY A 714 -54.75 20.38 53.72
CA GLY A 714 -55.76 21.41 53.98
C GLY A 714 -55.60 22.04 55.37
N GLY A 715 -55.98 23.32 55.48
CA GLY A 715 -55.87 24.08 56.71
C GLY A 715 -56.64 23.45 57.87
N SER A 716 -56.06 23.52 59.06
CA SER A 716 -56.70 23.04 60.28
C SER A 716 -57.78 24.01 60.77
N ASP A 717 -58.87 23.46 61.29
CA ASP A 717 -59.95 24.19 61.93
C ASP A 717 -59.83 24.10 63.46
N SER A 718 -60.04 25.23 64.13
CA SER A 718 -60.04 25.38 65.60
C SER A 718 -61.29 26.08 66.16
N GLY A 719 -62.28 26.35 65.32
CA GLY A 719 -63.55 26.98 65.69
C GLY A 719 -64.53 26.06 66.42
N VAL A 720 -65.63 26.65 66.88
CA VAL A 720 -66.80 25.96 67.46
C VAL A 720 -68.05 26.55 66.78
N TYR A 721 -68.87 25.70 66.15
CA TYR A 721 -70.13 25.99 65.45
C TYR A 721 -70.02 26.44 63.98
N GLY A 722 -70.44 25.56 63.07
CA GLY A 722 -70.56 25.80 61.63
C GLY A 722 -69.24 25.90 60.86
N THR A 723 -68.09 25.53 61.47
CA THR A 723 -66.76 25.66 60.86
C THR A 723 -66.27 24.35 60.25
N SER A 724 -65.41 24.44 59.24
CA SER A 724 -64.87 23.26 58.56
C SER A 724 -63.38 23.41 58.27
N ALA A 725 -62.64 22.31 58.43
CA ALA A 725 -61.26 22.23 57.96
C ALA A 725 -61.18 22.23 56.43
N GLY A 726 -60.03 22.65 55.92
CA GLY A 726 -59.76 22.68 54.49
C GLY A 726 -59.64 21.26 53.93
N SER A 727 -60.15 21.04 52.72
CA SER A 727 -59.80 19.84 51.96
C SER A 727 -58.31 19.84 51.61
N GLY A 728 -57.73 18.66 51.42
CA GLY A 728 -56.40 18.57 50.82
C GLY A 728 -56.33 19.16 49.41
N GLY A 729 -55.12 19.27 48.87
CA GLY A 729 -54.91 19.58 47.47
C GLY A 729 -55.10 18.37 46.56
N ALA A 730 -55.56 18.57 45.34
CA ALA A 730 -55.55 17.52 44.33
C ALA A 730 -54.11 17.21 43.89
N ALA A 731 -53.81 15.93 43.68
CA ALA A 731 -52.57 15.53 43.03
C ALA A 731 -52.58 15.85 41.54
N ALA A 732 -51.39 15.90 40.94
CA ALA A 732 -51.24 16.03 39.50
C ALA A 732 -50.78 14.74 38.83
N ARG A 733 -51.06 14.65 37.52
CA ARG A 733 -50.64 13.51 36.71
C ARG A 733 -49.13 13.53 36.46
N GLY A 734 -48.57 12.33 36.31
CA GLY A 734 -47.22 12.16 35.79
C GLY A 734 -47.14 12.52 34.30
N GLY A 735 -45.98 13.01 33.88
CA GLY A 735 -45.66 13.31 32.49
C GLY A 735 -45.56 12.05 31.65
N SER A 736 -45.87 12.17 30.35
CA SER A 736 -45.71 11.05 29.41
C SER A 736 -44.25 10.95 28.94
N ALA A 737 -43.80 9.75 28.62
CA ALA A 737 -42.50 9.52 27.99
C ALA A 737 -42.45 10.09 26.57
N GLY A 738 -41.24 10.43 26.10
CA GLY A 738 -41.00 10.79 24.71
C GLY A 738 -40.98 9.56 23.81
N LEU A 739 -41.18 9.72 22.49
CA LEU A 739 -41.03 8.66 21.51
C LEU A 739 -39.55 8.29 21.29
N ALA A 740 -39.26 7.00 21.11
CA ALA A 740 -37.92 6.52 20.81
C ALA A 740 -37.53 6.80 19.34
N GLY A 741 -36.24 6.97 19.08
CA GLY A 741 -35.74 7.19 17.72
C GLY A 741 -35.86 5.94 16.85
N ARG A 742 -35.89 6.13 15.52
CA ARG A 742 -35.80 5.03 14.54
C ARG A 742 -34.35 4.74 14.17
N GLY A 743 -34.03 3.47 13.98
CA GLY A 743 -32.73 3.05 13.48
C GLY A 743 -32.49 3.54 12.05
N GLY A 744 -31.24 3.87 11.73
CA GLY A 744 -30.84 4.32 10.41
C GLY A 744 -30.88 3.19 9.38
N SER A 745 -31.18 3.51 8.12
CA SER A 745 -31.09 2.51 7.04
C SER A 745 -29.64 2.11 6.79
N GLY A 746 -29.41 0.84 6.45
CA GLY A 746 -28.13 0.38 5.93
C GLY A 746 -27.86 0.95 4.54
N GLY A 747 -26.58 1.14 4.23
CA GLY A 747 -26.11 1.66 2.95
C GLY A 747 -26.25 0.67 1.81
N ALA A 748 -26.49 1.16 0.61
CA ALA A 748 -26.56 0.33 -0.58
C ALA A 748 -25.16 -0.17 -1.01
N ALA A 749 -25.08 -1.36 -1.61
CA ALA A 749 -23.91 -1.84 -2.34
C ALA A 749 -24.30 -1.98 -3.82
N LEU A 750 -23.71 -1.15 -4.68
CA LEU A 750 -24.06 -1.12 -6.11
C LEU A 750 -23.21 -2.08 -6.95
N GLY A 751 -21.99 -2.40 -6.50
CA GLY A 751 -21.16 -3.46 -7.06
C GLY A 751 -21.43 -4.84 -6.44
N ASN A 752 -20.38 -5.66 -6.33
CA ASN A 752 -20.50 -7.05 -5.87
C ASN A 752 -20.58 -7.24 -4.34
N GLY A 753 -20.51 -6.16 -3.57
CA GLY A 753 -20.54 -6.21 -2.11
C GLY A 753 -21.94 -6.37 -1.52
N THR A 754 -22.00 -6.56 -0.20
CA THR A 754 -23.25 -6.76 0.53
C THR A 754 -23.84 -5.41 0.97
N GLY A 755 -25.16 -5.27 0.90
CA GLY A 755 -25.84 -4.12 1.50
C GLY A 755 -25.60 -4.05 3.01
N GLY A 756 -25.51 -2.85 3.56
CA GLY A 756 -25.28 -2.64 4.99
C GLY A 756 -26.47 -3.04 5.84
N ALA A 757 -26.25 -3.47 7.08
CA ALA A 757 -27.35 -3.74 7.99
C ALA A 757 -28.06 -2.44 8.42
N GLY A 758 -29.36 -2.50 8.67
CA GLY A 758 -30.10 -1.41 9.31
C GLY A 758 -29.78 -1.30 10.79
N GLY A 759 -29.78 -0.08 11.32
CA GLY A 759 -29.53 0.20 12.74
C GLY A 759 -30.71 -0.21 13.63
N ALA A 760 -30.45 -0.46 14.90
CA ALA A 760 -31.49 -0.78 15.86
C ALA A 760 -32.34 0.44 16.22
N GLY A 761 -33.63 0.21 16.45
CA GLY A 761 -34.54 1.21 17.00
C GLY A 761 -34.27 1.50 18.48
N GLY A 762 -34.55 2.73 18.91
CA GLY A 762 -34.29 3.17 20.28
C GLY A 762 -35.21 2.50 21.30
N ALA A 763 -34.76 2.38 22.54
CA ALA A 763 -35.63 1.93 23.63
C ALA A 763 -36.69 3.01 23.96
N GLY A 764 -37.93 2.57 24.17
CA GLY A 764 -38.99 3.37 24.76
C GLY A 764 -38.70 3.66 26.23
N ALA A 765 -39.39 4.66 26.78
CA ALA A 765 -39.14 5.15 28.11
C ALA A 765 -40.40 5.14 28.99
N ASN A 766 -40.16 5.22 30.29
CA ASN A 766 -41.20 5.05 31.29
C ASN A 766 -42.05 6.31 31.43
N GLY A 767 -43.34 6.11 31.68
CA GLY A 767 -44.22 7.19 32.10
C GLY A 767 -43.90 7.66 33.53
N GLY A 768 -44.13 8.94 33.79
CA GLY A 768 -43.93 9.53 35.11
C GLY A 768 -44.95 9.02 36.13
N ALA A 769 -44.59 8.92 37.40
CA ALA A 769 -45.55 8.58 38.45
C ALA A 769 -46.52 9.74 38.72
N GLY A 770 -47.78 9.43 39.05
CA GLY A 770 -48.73 10.41 39.55
C GLY A 770 -48.39 10.90 40.95
N GLY A 771 -48.79 12.13 41.28
CA GLY A 771 -48.58 12.72 42.60
C GLY A 771 -49.50 12.12 43.67
N PHE A 772 -49.16 12.30 44.94
CA PHE A 772 -50.01 11.92 46.06
C PHE A 772 -51.07 12.98 46.33
N GLY A 773 -52.30 12.53 46.61
CA GLY A 773 -53.40 13.40 47.00
C GLY A 773 -53.16 14.04 48.37
N GLY A 774 -53.54 15.30 48.50
CA GLY A 774 -53.41 16.04 49.76
C GLY A 774 -54.37 15.51 50.81
N SER A 775 -53.90 15.46 52.05
CA SER A 775 -54.73 15.06 53.19
C SER A 775 -55.65 16.20 53.63
N GLY A 776 -56.82 15.86 54.14
CA GLY A 776 -57.75 16.83 54.71
C GLY A 776 -57.25 17.40 56.03
N GLY A 777 -57.57 18.67 56.30
CA GLY A 777 -57.24 19.33 57.54
C GLY A 777 -58.01 18.76 58.73
N VAL A 778 -57.42 18.88 59.93
CA VAL A 778 -58.04 18.45 61.19
C VAL A 778 -59.01 19.51 61.70
N SER A 779 -60.15 19.11 62.26
CA SER A 779 -61.16 20.04 62.80
C SER A 779 -61.74 19.59 64.14
N ASN A 780 -62.48 20.47 64.80
CA ASN A 780 -63.32 20.11 65.94
C ASN A 780 -64.74 19.66 65.51
N GLU A 781 -65.16 19.99 64.27
CA GLU A 781 -66.55 19.86 63.81
C GLU A 781 -66.68 19.10 62.48
N PHE A 782 -66.27 19.71 61.35
CA PHE A 782 -66.26 19.06 60.02
C PHE A 782 -64.83 18.95 59.48
N ALA A 783 -64.29 17.74 59.44
CA ALA A 783 -62.90 17.53 59.03
C ALA A 783 -62.76 17.56 57.50
N GLY A 784 -61.59 17.95 57.03
CA GLY A 784 -61.34 18.10 55.59
C GLY A 784 -61.33 16.75 54.88
N PHE A 785 -61.75 16.74 53.62
CA PHE A 785 -61.62 15.56 52.77
C PHE A 785 -60.19 15.43 52.23
N GLY A 786 -59.70 14.19 52.17
CA GLY A 786 -58.56 13.84 51.33
C GLY A 786 -58.96 13.92 49.86
N ASN A 787 -57.99 14.19 48.98
CA ASN A 787 -58.23 14.27 47.54
C ASN A 787 -57.54 13.15 46.78
N ASP A 788 -57.93 12.97 45.53
CA ASP A 788 -57.48 11.86 44.71
C ASP A 788 -55.99 11.95 44.37
N GLY A 789 -55.37 10.77 44.23
CA GLY A 789 -54.04 10.60 43.69
C GLY A 789 -53.99 10.85 42.19
N GLY A 790 -52.83 11.27 41.68
CA GLY A 790 -52.65 11.58 40.27
C GLY A 790 -52.52 10.33 39.42
N ASP A 791 -52.96 10.39 38.17
CA ASP A 791 -52.73 9.30 37.22
C ASP A 791 -51.24 9.21 36.84
N GLY A 792 -50.75 7.99 36.61
CA GLY A 792 -49.46 7.73 36.02
C GLY A 792 -49.41 8.11 34.53
N GLY A 793 -48.28 8.64 34.10
CA GLY A 793 -48.02 9.00 32.71
C GLY A 793 -47.90 7.79 31.80
N TYR A 794 -48.13 8.00 30.50
CA TYR A 794 -47.98 6.96 29.50
C TYR A 794 -46.50 6.67 29.22
N ALA A 795 -46.15 5.39 29.10
CA ALA A 795 -44.87 4.98 28.53
C ALA A 795 -44.89 5.14 27.00
N SER A 796 -43.71 5.15 26.40
CA SER A 796 -43.57 5.18 24.95
C SER A 796 -43.22 3.84 24.35
N GLY A 797 -43.58 3.65 23.09
CA GLY A 797 -43.16 2.48 22.33
C GLY A 797 -41.66 2.51 22.02
N GLY A 798 -41.09 1.33 21.79
CA GLY A 798 -39.76 1.21 21.21
C GLY A 798 -39.74 1.68 19.76
N GLY A 799 -38.60 2.19 19.33
CA GLY A 799 -38.42 2.70 17.98
C GLY A 799 -38.29 1.58 16.96
N ASP A 800 -38.62 1.87 15.70
CA ASP A 800 -38.49 0.90 14.62
C ASP A 800 -37.01 0.69 14.24
N GLY A 801 -36.66 -0.54 13.90
CA GLY A 801 -35.37 -0.86 13.30
C GLY A 801 -35.25 -0.33 11.87
N GLY A 802 -34.05 0.06 11.48
CA GLY A 802 -33.76 0.57 10.14
C GLY A 802 -33.83 -0.52 9.08
N ALA A 803 -34.16 -0.16 7.85
CA ALA A 803 -34.12 -1.10 6.73
C ALA A 803 -32.67 -1.50 6.39
N GLY A 804 -32.46 -2.74 5.97
CA GLY A 804 -31.21 -3.20 5.39
C GLY A 804 -30.96 -2.59 4.01
N GLY A 805 -29.69 -2.39 3.68
CA GLY A 805 -29.25 -1.82 2.41
C GLY A 805 -29.44 -2.77 1.24
N VAL A 806 -29.72 -2.22 0.07
CA VAL A 806 -29.88 -2.99 -1.17
C VAL A 806 -28.52 -3.45 -1.73
N ALA A 807 -28.50 -4.59 -2.41
CA ALA A 807 -27.34 -5.08 -3.17
C ALA A 807 -27.71 -5.22 -4.66
N SER A 808 -27.11 -4.41 -5.53
CA SER A 808 -27.43 -4.41 -6.97
C SER A 808 -26.58 -5.40 -7.79
N GLY A 809 -25.41 -5.82 -7.28
CA GLY A 809 -24.57 -6.86 -7.89
C GLY A 809 -24.79 -8.25 -7.28
N SER A 810 -23.75 -9.09 -7.31
CA SER A 810 -23.81 -10.48 -6.82
C SER A 810 -23.84 -10.63 -5.29
N GLY A 811 -23.71 -9.54 -4.55
CA GLY A 811 -23.69 -9.56 -3.08
C GLY A 811 -25.07 -9.70 -2.45
N SER A 812 -25.08 -9.93 -1.14
CA SER A 812 -26.32 -10.12 -0.38
C SER A 812 -26.95 -8.79 0.05
N GLY A 813 -28.29 -8.73 0.10
CA GLY A 813 -28.98 -7.62 0.74
C GLY A 813 -28.64 -7.56 2.24
N GLY A 814 -28.64 -6.35 2.81
CA GLY A 814 -28.33 -6.15 4.23
C GLY A 814 -29.47 -6.59 5.15
N ALA A 815 -29.16 -7.02 6.37
CA ALA A 815 -30.20 -7.36 7.34
C ALA A 815 -30.95 -6.12 7.83
N GLY A 816 -32.25 -6.25 8.11
CA GLY A 816 -33.02 -5.22 8.80
C GLY A 816 -32.63 -5.10 10.28
N GLY A 817 -32.69 -3.89 10.81
CA GLY A 817 -32.39 -3.61 12.22
C GLY A 817 -33.46 -4.11 13.18
N ALA A 818 -33.09 -4.40 14.42
CA ALA A 818 -34.05 -4.80 15.44
C ALA A 818 -34.92 -3.62 15.91
N GLY A 819 -36.19 -3.88 16.19
CA GLY A 819 -37.08 -2.94 16.87
C GLY A 819 -36.74 -2.80 18.35
N GLY A 820 -36.92 -1.60 18.89
CA GLY A 820 -36.64 -1.27 20.28
C GLY A 820 -37.67 -1.84 21.25
N VAL A 821 -37.26 -1.98 22.52
CA VAL A 821 -38.16 -2.42 23.60
C VAL A 821 -39.06 -1.26 24.04
N GLY A 822 -40.34 -1.51 24.35
CA GLY A 822 -41.26 -0.49 24.88
C GLY A 822 -40.97 -0.07 26.33
N GLY A 823 -41.49 1.08 26.78
CA GLY A 823 -41.36 1.54 28.16
C GLY A 823 -42.39 0.96 29.14
N ILE A 824 -42.20 1.18 30.44
CA ILE A 824 -43.14 0.81 31.50
C ILE A 824 -44.07 1.99 31.83
N GLY A 825 -45.37 1.73 31.96
CA GLY A 825 -46.33 2.78 32.33
C GLY A 825 -46.06 3.37 33.71
N GLY A 826 -46.35 4.66 33.90
CA GLY A 826 -46.16 5.32 35.19
C GLY A 826 -47.11 4.79 36.25
N ASN A 827 -46.68 4.71 37.50
CA ASN A 827 -47.56 4.30 38.60
C ASN A 827 -48.57 5.40 38.94
N GLY A 828 -49.79 5.02 39.30
CA GLY A 828 -50.76 5.94 39.88
C GLY A 828 -50.35 6.39 41.29
N GLY A 829 -50.69 7.62 41.65
CA GLY A 829 -50.42 8.19 42.97
C GLY A 829 -51.42 7.71 44.02
N GLY A 830 -51.01 7.71 45.28
CA GLY A 830 -51.92 7.37 46.38
C GLY A 830 -52.92 8.49 46.69
N GLY A 831 -54.14 8.11 47.10
CA GLY A 831 -55.15 9.07 47.56
C GLY A 831 -54.80 9.67 48.92
N GLY A 832 -55.23 10.92 49.15
CA GLY A 832 -54.99 11.64 50.39
C GLY A 832 -55.81 11.10 51.55
N PHE A 833 -55.27 11.21 52.77
CA PHE A 833 -56.00 10.79 53.97
C PHE A 833 -57.11 11.77 54.33
N GLY A 834 -58.22 11.24 54.85
CA GLY A 834 -59.27 12.07 55.41
C GLY A 834 -58.82 12.77 56.71
N GLY A 835 -59.29 13.99 56.94
CA GLY A 835 -58.97 14.76 58.14
C GLY A 835 -59.53 14.14 59.41
N GLN A 836 -58.80 14.29 60.51
CA GLN A 836 -59.19 13.79 61.83
C GLN A 836 -60.01 14.83 62.63
N LEU A 837 -60.92 14.35 63.48
CA LEU A 837 -61.60 15.17 64.49
C LEU A 837 -60.76 15.25 65.77
N LYS A 838 -60.62 16.44 66.33
CA LYS A 838 -59.90 16.67 67.61
C LYS A 838 -60.77 16.34 68.82
N ASP A 839 -62.09 16.59 68.75
CA ASP A 839 -63.04 16.42 69.86
C ASP A 839 -64.11 15.32 69.60
N PRO A 840 -64.55 14.60 70.65
CA PRO A 840 -65.52 13.49 70.53
C PRO A 840 -66.97 14.00 70.46
N GLY A 841 -67.45 14.35 69.26
CA GLY A 841 -68.85 14.68 68.97
C GLY A 841 -69.50 13.74 67.93
N PRO A 842 -70.83 13.79 67.71
CA PRO A 842 -71.56 12.93 66.77
C PRO A 842 -71.31 13.25 65.27
N LEU A 843 -70.19 13.89 64.95
CA LEU A 843 -69.89 14.49 63.65
C LEU A 843 -68.99 13.58 62.81
N ARG A 844 -68.89 13.87 61.51
CA ARG A 844 -68.22 13.00 60.52
C ARG A 844 -66.78 13.44 60.28
N ALA A 845 -65.84 12.50 60.38
CA ALA A 845 -64.48 12.68 59.90
C ALA A 845 -64.44 12.75 58.37
N GLY A 846 -63.34 13.30 57.82
CA GLY A 846 -63.18 13.44 56.38
C GLY A 846 -63.03 12.09 55.68
N GLY A 847 -63.60 11.95 54.49
CA GLY A 847 -63.35 10.81 53.60
C GLY A 847 -61.93 10.86 53.03
N GLY A 848 -61.34 9.69 52.77
CA GLY A 848 -60.09 9.58 52.02
C GLY A 848 -60.32 9.74 50.52
N GLY A 849 -59.27 10.15 49.79
CA GLY A 849 -59.31 10.25 48.33
C GLY A 849 -59.01 8.93 47.64
N ASP A 850 -59.43 8.81 46.38
CA ASP A 850 -59.19 7.62 45.55
C ASP A 850 -57.73 7.56 45.07
N GLY A 851 -57.23 6.35 44.80
CA GLY A 851 -55.93 6.15 44.18
C GLY A 851 -55.96 6.46 42.68
N GLY A 852 -54.89 7.06 42.16
CA GLY A 852 -54.73 7.34 40.75
C GLY A 852 -54.57 6.09 39.89
N SER A 853 -54.94 6.18 38.61
CA SER A 853 -54.78 5.07 37.66
C SER A 853 -53.32 4.93 37.20
N GLY A 854 -52.89 3.70 36.94
CA GLY A 854 -51.60 3.42 36.31
C GLY A 854 -51.60 3.78 34.81
N GLY A 855 -50.47 4.26 34.32
CA GLY A 855 -50.27 4.58 32.91
C GLY A 855 -50.13 3.34 32.02
N ARG A 856 -50.48 3.47 30.74
CA ARG A 856 -50.29 2.41 29.74
C ARG A 856 -48.81 2.11 29.50
N GLY A 857 -48.47 0.82 29.35
CA GLY A 857 -47.16 0.34 28.95
C GLY A 857 -46.90 0.55 27.46
N GLY A 858 -45.62 0.62 27.09
CA GLY A 858 -45.16 0.84 25.72
C GLY A 858 -45.16 -0.42 24.87
N SER A 859 -45.54 -0.30 23.61
CA SER A 859 -45.40 -1.34 22.59
C SER A 859 -43.94 -1.55 22.19
N GLY A 860 -43.58 -2.74 21.73
CA GLY A 860 -42.30 -2.96 21.07
C GLY A 860 -42.26 -2.35 19.67
N GLY A 861 -41.10 -1.87 19.24
CA GLY A 861 -40.89 -1.31 17.90
C GLY A 861 -40.84 -2.38 16.81
N PHE A 862 -41.11 -2.01 15.57
CA PHE A 862 -41.07 -2.97 14.46
C PHE A 862 -39.64 -3.28 14.03
N GLY A 863 -39.39 -4.52 13.62
CA GLY A 863 -38.15 -4.90 12.98
C GLY A 863 -38.06 -4.28 11.57
N GLY A 864 -36.87 -3.83 11.19
CA GLY A 864 -36.62 -3.25 9.88
C GLY A 864 -36.72 -4.28 8.76
N ALA A 865 -37.11 -3.83 7.56
CA ALA A 865 -37.12 -4.72 6.39
C ALA A 865 -35.69 -5.13 6.00
N GLY A 866 -35.50 -6.36 5.53
CA GLY A 866 -34.27 -6.82 4.91
C GLY A 866 -34.06 -6.16 3.54
N GLY A 867 -32.80 -5.94 3.19
CA GLY A 867 -32.41 -5.33 1.93
C GLY A 867 -32.64 -6.24 0.74
N ASN A 868 -33.07 -5.67 -0.37
CA ASN A 868 -33.23 -6.41 -1.63
C ASN A 868 -31.87 -6.78 -2.23
N SER A 869 -31.82 -7.86 -3.01
CA SER A 869 -30.68 -8.20 -3.86
C SER A 869 -31.12 -8.42 -5.31
N VAL A 870 -30.25 -8.15 -6.28
CA VAL A 870 -30.53 -8.51 -7.67
C VAL A 870 -30.16 -9.97 -7.92
N SER A 871 -28.92 -10.38 -7.61
CA SER A 871 -28.42 -11.71 -7.92
C SER A 871 -27.92 -12.54 -6.74
N GLY A 872 -27.60 -11.91 -5.61
CA GLY A 872 -27.29 -12.60 -4.36
C GLY A 872 -28.52 -12.93 -3.51
N PRO A 873 -28.33 -13.56 -2.33
CA PRO A 873 -29.42 -13.73 -1.37
C PRO A 873 -29.88 -12.37 -0.82
N ALA A 874 -31.18 -12.19 -0.67
CA ALA A 874 -31.69 -10.97 -0.04
C ALA A 874 -31.50 -11.00 1.49
N GLY A 875 -31.50 -9.83 2.11
CA GLY A 875 -31.26 -9.68 3.54
C GLY A 875 -32.44 -10.15 4.38
N ALA A 876 -32.18 -10.70 5.57
CA ALA A 876 -33.22 -11.06 6.51
C ALA A 876 -33.89 -9.81 7.11
N GLY A 877 -35.18 -9.92 7.44
CA GLY A 877 -35.88 -8.91 8.23
C GLY A 877 -35.40 -8.88 9.68
N GLY A 878 -35.41 -7.69 10.28
CA GLY A 878 -35.03 -7.49 11.68
C GLY A 878 -36.07 -8.04 12.65
N THR A 879 -35.66 -8.37 13.87
CA THR A 879 -36.59 -8.82 14.90
C THR A 879 -37.43 -7.67 15.46
N GLY A 880 -38.71 -7.90 15.75
CA GLY A 880 -39.56 -6.96 16.46
C GLY A 880 -39.14 -6.84 17.94
N GLY A 881 -39.33 -5.65 18.49
CA GLY A 881 -39.02 -5.36 19.89
C GLY A 881 -40.04 -5.93 20.87
N ASN A 882 -39.61 -6.21 22.09
CA ASN A 882 -40.51 -6.66 23.16
C ASN A 882 -41.33 -5.48 23.72
N ALA A 883 -42.59 -5.73 24.06
CA ALA A 883 -43.40 -4.80 24.83
C ALA A 883 -43.13 -4.90 26.32
N ASN A 884 -43.54 -3.87 27.07
CA ASN A 884 -43.45 -3.84 28.52
C ASN A 884 -44.79 -3.57 29.21
N VAL A 885 -44.84 -3.90 30.50
CA VAL A 885 -46.06 -3.90 31.33
C VAL A 885 -46.57 -2.48 31.60
N GLY A 886 -47.87 -2.34 31.86
CA GLY A 886 -48.46 -1.10 32.34
C GLY A 886 -48.04 -0.76 33.77
N GLY A 887 -48.27 0.49 34.17
CA GLY A 887 -47.96 0.97 35.51
C GLY A 887 -48.89 0.39 36.57
N ALA A 888 -48.39 0.25 37.79
CA ALA A 888 -49.19 -0.22 38.92
C ALA A 888 -50.23 0.83 39.34
N ALA A 889 -51.36 0.35 39.88
CA ALA A 889 -52.39 1.20 40.46
C ALA A 889 -51.90 1.95 41.71
N GLY A 890 -52.40 3.17 41.92
CA GLY A 890 -52.25 3.88 43.19
C GLY A 890 -53.12 3.27 44.29
N THR A 891 -52.65 3.29 45.53
CA THR A 891 -53.42 2.82 46.70
C THR A 891 -54.40 3.91 47.15
N GLY A 892 -55.66 3.54 47.46
CA GLY A 892 -56.65 4.49 48.01
C GLY A 892 -56.23 5.04 49.38
N GLY A 893 -56.65 6.27 49.69
CA GLY A 893 -56.37 6.92 50.97
C GLY A 893 -57.22 6.36 52.11
N ASN A 894 -56.63 6.17 53.29
CA ASN A 894 -57.40 5.79 54.48
C ASN A 894 -58.33 6.94 54.89
N GLY A 895 -59.58 6.62 55.28
CA GLY A 895 -60.50 7.60 55.85
C GLY A 895 -60.03 8.13 57.21
N GLY A 896 -60.48 9.33 57.60
CA GLY A 896 -60.12 9.91 58.90
C GLY A 896 -60.63 9.06 60.06
N THR A 897 -59.77 8.81 61.07
CA THR A 897 -60.17 8.10 62.29
C THR A 897 -61.08 9.00 63.13
N GLY A 898 -62.28 8.52 63.47
CA GLY A 898 -63.14 9.17 64.47
C GLY A 898 -62.47 9.12 65.85
N GLY A 899 -62.63 10.17 66.66
CA GLY A 899 -62.04 10.22 68.00
C GLY A 899 -62.48 9.04 68.88
N TYR A 900 -61.54 8.48 69.67
CA TYR A 900 -61.88 7.45 70.66
C TYR A 900 -62.66 8.08 71.82
N GLY A 901 -63.79 7.44 72.19
CA GLY A 901 -64.75 7.98 73.15
C GLY A 901 -64.13 8.36 74.50
N GLY A 902 -64.47 9.56 74.98
CA GLY A 902 -64.20 9.98 76.36
C GLY A 902 -64.97 9.15 77.39
N ALA A 903 -64.64 9.34 78.67
CA ALA A 903 -64.98 8.48 79.82
C ALA A 903 -66.46 8.14 80.07
N PHE A 904 -67.42 8.71 79.33
CA PHE A 904 -68.85 8.40 79.43
C PHE A 904 -69.43 8.20 78.02
N GLY A 905 -69.09 7.06 77.40
CA GLY A 905 -69.47 6.75 76.03
C GLY A 905 -70.98 6.53 75.83
N THR A 906 -71.57 7.24 74.86
CA THR A 906 -72.80 6.82 74.15
C THR A 906 -72.89 7.24 72.67
N SER A 907 -71.84 7.73 72.01
CA SER A 907 -71.81 7.80 70.55
C SER A 907 -70.39 7.67 69.98
N ALA A 908 -70.19 6.68 69.11
CA ALA A 908 -68.98 6.55 68.31
C ALA A 908 -69.06 7.55 67.15
N GLY A 909 -68.07 8.43 67.01
CA GLY A 909 -67.95 9.25 65.79
C GLY A 909 -67.78 8.34 64.57
N PHE A 910 -68.45 8.67 63.46
CA PHE A 910 -68.32 7.90 62.23
C PHE A 910 -66.99 8.26 61.55
N GLY A 911 -66.08 7.28 61.47
CA GLY A 911 -64.87 7.41 60.66
C GLY A 911 -65.21 7.68 59.19
N GLY A 912 -64.32 8.36 58.48
CA GLY A 912 -64.47 8.60 57.05
C GLY A 912 -64.40 7.30 56.25
N SER A 913 -65.10 7.23 55.12
CA SER A 913 -64.88 6.16 54.14
C SER A 913 -63.47 6.27 53.57
N GLY A 914 -62.77 5.14 53.44
CA GLY A 914 -61.53 5.10 52.66
C GLY A 914 -61.82 5.25 51.16
N GLY A 915 -60.84 5.74 50.41
CA GLY A 915 -60.91 5.79 48.96
C GLY A 915 -60.66 4.42 48.32
N ALA A 916 -61.16 4.24 47.11
CA ALA A 916 -60.87 3.06 46.29
C ALA A 916 -59.41 3.08 45.81
N GLY A 917 -58.84 1.89 45.55
CA GLY A 917 -57.60 1.80 44.79
C GLY A 917 -57.81 2.14 43.32
N GLY A 918 -56.76 2.64 42.65
CA GLY A 918 -56.82 2.93 41.22
C GLY A 918 -56.84 1.67 40.35
N ASN A 919 -57.06 1.85 39.05
CA ASN A 919 -56.91 0.77 38.07
C ASN A 919 -55.44 0.64 37.64
N GLY A 920 -54.97 -0.59 37.39
CA GLY A 920 -53.66 -0.83 36.77
C GLY A 920 -53.66 -0.45 35.29
N GLY A 921 -52.50 -0.07 34.75
CA GLY A 921 -52.37 0.25 33.33
C GLY A 921 -52.37 -0.99 32.43
N SER A 922 -52.90 -0.87 31.21
CA SER A 922 -52.79 -1.90 30.17
C SER A 922 -51.32 -2.08 29.72
N GLY A 923 -50.89 -3.31 29.47
CA GLY A 923 -49.57 -3.60 28.89
C GLY A 923 -49.49 -3.27 27.40
N GLY A 924 -48.27 -3.17 26.87
CA GLY A 924 -48.04 -2.96 25.43
C GLY A 924 -48.10 -4.23 24.58
N SER A 925 -48.30 -4.07 23.27
CA SER A 925 -48.17 -5.14 22.27
C SER A 925 -46.71 -5.30 21.80
N GLY A 926 -46.28 -6.53 21.52
CA GLY A 926 -44.96 -6.79 20.93
C GLY A 926 -44.87 -6.22 19.51
N GLY A 927 -43.66 -5.87 19.07
CA GLY A 927 -43.43 -5.36 17.72
C GLY A 927 -43.46 -6.47 16.67
N TRP A 928 -43.96 -6.16 15.47
CA TRP A 928 -43.83 -7.05 14.31
C TRP A 928 -42.37 -7.25 13.91
N GLY A 929 -42.02 -8.46 13.48
CA GLY A 929 -40.76 -8.69 12.79
C GLY A 929 -40.78 -8.05 11.40
N GLY A 930 -39.60 -7.65 10.91
CA GLY A 930 -39.45 -7.04 9.60
C GLY A 930 -39.64 -8.04 8.47
N TYR A 931 -40.06 -7.55 7.31
CA TYR A 931 -40.12 -8.36 6.09
C TYR A 931 -38.70 -8.72 5.64
N GLY A 932 -38.49 -9.94 5.13
CA GLY A 932 -37.27 -10.28 4.41
C GLY A 932 -37.20 -9.54 3.07
N GLY A 933 -35.98 -9.33 2.57
CA GLY A 933 -35.77 -8.68 1.28
C GLY A 933 -36.15 -9.58 0.09
N ASN A 934 -36.37 -8.96 -1.07
CA ASN A 934 -36.61 -9.67 -2.33
C ASN A 934 -35.30 -9.92 -3.07
N SER A 935 -35.18 -11.06 -3.75
CA SER A 935 -34.10 -11.33 -4.72
C SER A 935 -34.67 -11.66 -6.09
N LEU A 936 -34.06 -11.13 -7.16
CA LEU A 936 -34.50 -11.40 -8.53
C LEU A 936 -34.03 -12.77 -9.05
N SER A 937 -32.79 -13.17 -8.73
CA SER A 937 -32.25 -14.48 -9.13
C SER A 937 -31.63 -15.32 -8.01
N GLY A 938 -31.45 -14.78 -6.81
CA GLY A 938 -31.06 -15.52 -5.61
C GLY A 938 -32.24 -15.87 -4.70
N PRO A 939 -32.01 -16.51 -3.53
CA PRO A 939 -33.08 -16.74 -2.56
C PRO A 939 -33.53 -15.42 -1.91
N GLY A 940 -34.83 -15.30 -1.65
CA GLY A 940 -35.37 -14.21 -0.83
C GLY A 940 -34.90 -14.30 0.62
N GLY A 941 -35.00 -13.19 1.35
CA GLY A 941 -34.60 -13.13 2.75
C GLY A 941 -35.68 -13.68 3.67
N ASP A 942 -35.27 -14.25 4.80
CA ASP A 942 -36.20 -14.67 5.84
C ASP A 942 -36.85 -13.46 6.51
N GLY A 943 -38.12 -13.58 6.92
CA GLY A 943 -38.76 -12.59 7.78
C GLY A 943 -38.17 -12.62 9.20
N GLY A 944 -38.21 -11.48 9.89
CA GLY A 944 -37.79 -11.38 11.27
C GLY A 944 -38.82 -11.96 12.24
N ASN A 945 -38.35 -12.41 13.41
CA ASN A 945 -39.23 -12.85 14.49
C ASN A 945 -39.97 -11.64 15.09
N GLY A 946 -41.25 -11.80 15.43
CA GLY A 946 -41.99 -10.81 16.22
C GLY A 946 -41.49 -10.76 17.67
N GLY A 947 -41.70 -9.62 18.32
CA GLY A 947 -41.40 -9.42 19.73
C GLY A 947 -42.52 -9.91 20.64
N ASN A 948 -42.17 -10.19 21.89
CA ASN A 948 -43.12 -10.64 22.90
C ASN A 948 -44.04 -9.49 23.36
N GLY A 949 -45.34 -9.76 23.47
CA GLY A 949 -46.28 -8.87 24.13
C GLY A 949 -46.07 -8.84 25.65
N ALA A 950 -46.46 -7.75 26.30
CA ALA A 950 -46.43 -7.68 27.76
C ALA A 950 -47.57 -8.50 28.36
N LYS A 951 -47.33 -9.12 29.54
CA LYS A 951 -48.44 -9.63 30.36
C LYS A 951 -49.29 -8.42 30.75
N GLY A 952 -50.53 -8.36 30.27
CA GLY A 952 -51.47 -7.35 30.74
C GLY A 952 -51.72 -7.53 32.24
N GLY A 953 -51.81 -6.45 33.00
CA GLY A 953 -52.68 -6.47 34.16
C GLY A 953 -54.09 -6.71 33.64
N ASN A 954 -54.54 -7.97 33.61
CA ASN A 954 -55.72 -8.46 32.89
C ASN A 954 -55.87 -7.89 31.45
N LEU A 955 -55.57 -8.68 30.40
CA LEU A 955 -55.92 -8.48 28.96
C LEU A 955 -54.84 -7.86 28.02
N GLY A 956 -53.77 -8.57 27.68
CA GLY A 956 -52.86 -8.19 26.56
C GLY A 956 -52.58 -9.37 25.60
N ALA A 957 -52.89 -9.20 24.31
CA ALA A 957 -52.81 -10.23 23.25
C ALA A 957 -51.48 -10.14 22.44
N GLY A 958 -50.98 -11.29 21.95
CA GLY A 958 -49.77 -11.41 21.13
C GLY A 958 -50.01 -11.12 19.64
N GLY A 959 -49.01 -10.58 18.94
CA GLY A 959 -49.06 -10.27 17.51
C GLY A 959 -48.69 -11.48 16.61
N PRO A 960 -49.33 -11.65 15.43
CA PRO A 960 -49.03 -12.73 14.49
C PRO A 960 -47.73 -12.50 13.67
N GLY A 961 -47.12 -13.58 13.18
CA GLY A 961 -45.91 -13.55 12.35
C GLY A 961 -46.14 -13.03 10.93
N GLY A 962 -45.10 -12.42 10.33
CA GLY A 962 -45.13 -11.83 8.99
C GLY A 962 -45.06 -12.83 7.83
N TYR A 963 -45.57 -12.42 6.66
CA TYR A 963 -45.68 -13.22 5.43
C TYR A 963 -44.53 -12.95 4.45
N GLY A 964 -44.07 -13.99 3.74
CA GLY A 964 -43.20 -13.89 2.57
C GLY A 964 -43.95 -14.28 1.28
N ASN A 965 -43.99 -13.39 0.29
CA ASN A 965 -44.62 -13.67 -1.02
C ASN A 965 -43.59 -14.23 -2.01
N LYS A 966 -43.95 -15.31 -2.72
CA LYS A 966 -43.23 -15.82 -3.89
C LYS A 966 -43.93 -15.36 -5.17
N PHE A 967 -43.20 -14.75 -6.11
CA PHE A 967 -43.62 -14.68 -7.51
C PHE A 967 -43.02 -15.85 -8.32
N LEU A 968 -43.67 -16.17 -9.43
CA LEU A 968 -43.81 -17.46 -10.12
C LEU A 968 -42.52 -18.15 -10.62
N GLY A 969 -42.38 -19.45 -10.30
CA GLY A 969 -41.81 -20.46 -11.23
C GLY A 969 -40.39 -21.03 -11.00
N GLN A 970 -40.20 -21.91 -10.00
CA GLN A 970 -39.46 -23.21 -10.04
C GLN A 970 -39.08 -23.72 -8.61
N PRO A 971 -38.86 -25.04 -8.39
CA PRO A 971 -38.91 -25.67 -7.07
C PRO A 971 -37.57 -25.66 -6.32
N SER A 972 -37.51 -24.99 -5.17
CA SER A 972 -36.41 -25.08 -4.20
C SER A 972 -36.94 -25.06 -2.77
N GLY A 973 -36.30 -25.86 -1.91
CA GLY A 973 -36.81 -26.37 -0.64
C GLY A 973 -37.08 -25.32 0.45
N ASN A 974 -37.94 -25.71 1.38
CA ASN A 974 -38.39 -24.91 2.51
C ASN A 974 -37.23 -24.65 3.51
N GLY A 975 -36.98 -23.38 3.83
CA GLY A 975 -36.33 -23.02 5.09
C GLY A 975 -37.30 -23.26 6.26
N PRO A 976 -36.83 -23.73 7.44
CA PRO A 976 -37.67 -23.99 8.59
C PRO A 976 -38.22 -22.69 9.20
N ALA A 977 -39.47 -22.74 9.67
CA ALA A 977 -40.12 -21.65 10.39
C ALA A 977 -39.36 -21.29 11.69
N GLY A 978 -39.32 -20.00 12.03
CA GLY A 978 -38.83 -19.50 13.32
C GLY A 978 -39.58 -20.11 14.50
N ALA A 979 -38.86 -20.38 15.59
CA ALA A 979 -39.40 -21.06 16.77
C ALA A 979 -40.44 -20.22 17.53
N VAL A 980 -41.43 -20.93 18.09
CA VAL A 980 -42.53 -20.41 18.92
C VAL A 980 -42.01 -19.75 20.20
N GLY A 981 -42.43 -18.51 20.47
CA GLY A 981 -42.24 -17.86 21.78
C GLY A 981 -42.99 -18.60 22.89
N THR A 982 -42.28 -19.00 23.94
CA THR A 982 -42.81 -19.78 25.06
C THR A 982 -43.78 -18.98 25.95
N VAL A 983 -44.86 -19.64 26.39
CA VAL A 983 -45.85 -19.15 27.35
C VAL A 983 -45.20 -18.82 28.71
N GLY A 984 -45.38 -17.58 29.19
CA GLY A 984 -44.99 -17.17 30.54
C GLY A 984 -45.99 -17.67 31.59
N ALA A 985 -45.49 -18.37 32.61
CA ALA A 985 -46.23 -19.03 33.69
C ALA A 985 -47.36 -18.23 34.36
N VAL A 986 -48.36 -18.99 34.83
CA VAL A 986 -49.54 -18.55 35.59
C VAL A 986 -49.12 -18.03 36.96
N GLY A 987 -49.47 -16.78 37.29
CA GLY A 987 -49.37 -16.23 38.64
C GLY A 987 -50.62 -16.59 39.44
N GLY A 988 -50.45 -17.08 40.67
CA GLY A 988 -51.53 -17.52 41.55
C GLY A 988 -52.50 -16.39 41.95
N ALA A 989 -53.77 -16.76 42.05
CA ALA A 989 -54.88 -15.88 42.41
C ALA A 989 -54.83 -15.44 43.88
N GLY A 990 -54.94 -14.13 44.12
CA GLY A 990 -55.36 -13.58 45.41
C GLY A 990 -56.90 -13.53 45.49
N LEU A 991 -57.47 -14.09 46.56
CA LEU A 991 -58.92 -14.12 46.82
C LEU A 991 -59.48 -12.71 47.08
N GLY A 992 -60.49 -12.30 46.29
CA GLY A 992 -61.22 -11.05 46.53
C GLY A 992 -62.37 -10.75 45.56
N ARG A 993 -63.42 -11.59 45.60
CA ARG A 993 -64.80 -11.44 45.05
C ARG A 993 -64.99 -11.25 43.53
N LEU A 994 -65.91 -12.07 43.01
CA LEU A 994 -66.32 -12.24 41.61
C LEU A 994 -67.10 -11.05 41.05
N GLY A 995 -66.89 -10.75 39.76
CA GLY A 995 -67.88 -10.07 38.93
C GLY A 995 -67.32 -9.45 37.65
N GLY A 996 -67.18 -10.24 36.58
CA GLY A 996 -66.87 -9.74 35.22
C GLY A 996 -66.31 -10.85 34.33
N GLY A 997 -67.18 -11.51 33.56
CA GLY A 997 -66.83 -12.68 32.74
C GLY A 997 -65.83 -12.35 31.64
N GLY A 998 -64.66 -12.99 31.68
CA GLY A 998 -63.67 -12.96 30.60
C GLY A 998 -64.04 -13.90 29.46
N THR A 999 -63.73 -13.49 28.23
CA THR A 999 -63.69 -14.38 27.07
C THR A 999 -62.50 -15.35 27.17
N PRO A 1000 -62.62 -16.60 26.69
CA PRO A 1000 -61.52 -17.57 26.72
C PRO A 1000 -60.34 -17.17 25.82
N PRO A 1001 -59.14 -17.76 26.01
CA PRO A 1001 -57.96 -17.58 25.15
C PRO A 1001 -58.28 -17.88 23.67
N GLY A 1002 -57.72 -17.10 22.75
CA GLY A 1002 -57.74 -17.43 21.32
C GLY A 1002 -56.76 -18.56 20.99
N ASP A 1003 -57.17 -19.47 20.12
CA ASP A 1003 -56.42 -20.67 19.71
C ASP A 1003 -55.08 -20.38 18.98
N PRO A 1004 -54.14 -21.33 18.96
CA PRO A 1004 -52.92 -21.30 18.15
C PRO A 1004 -53.21 -21.07 16.67
N GLY A 1005 -52.47 -20.17 16.03
CA GLY A 1005 -52.62 -19.87 14.60
C GLY A 1005 -52.30 -21.06 13.71
N THR A 1006 -53.33 -21.75 13.20
CA THR A 1006 -53.24 -22.60 12.00
C THR A 1006 -53.72 -21.82 10.77
N ASN A 1007 -52.90 -21.78 9.72
CA ASN A 1007 -53.17 -21.45 8.32
C ASN A 1007 -54.40 -20.55 8.02
N GLY A 1008 -54.14 -19.29 7.66
CA GLY A 1008 -55.14 -18.42 7.04
C GLY A 1008 -55.62 -18.99 5.69
N VAL A 1009 -56.93 -19.11 5.53
CA VAL A 1009 -57.62 -19.51 4.30
C VAL A 1009 -57.54 -18.36 3.28
N ALA A 1010 -57.31 -18.71 2.02
CA ALA A 1010 -57.23 -17.81 0.87
C ALA A 1010 -58.47 -16.90 0.74
N GLY A 1011 -58.25 -15.59 0.61
CA GLY A 1011 -59.25 -14.67 0.06
C GLY A 1011 -59.25 -14.79 -1.47
N SER A 1012 -60.32 -15.33 -2.03
CA SER A 1012 -60.58 -15.28 -3.47
C SER A 1012 -61.19 -13.93 -3.87
N ASN A 1013 -60.55 -13.29 -4.85
CA ASN A 1013 -61.12 -12.50 -5.97
C ASN A 1013 -60.45 -11.12 -6.14
N GLY A 1014 -59.79 -10.96 -7.29
CA GLY A 1014 -59.44 -9.67 -7.89
C GLY A 1014 -60.68 -8.90 -8.38
N PRO A 1015 -60.52 -7.72 -8.99
CA PRO A 1015 -59.43 -7.35 -9.90
C PRO A 1015 -58.33 -6.47 -9.30
#